data_AF-A0A412N709-F1
#
_entry.id   AF-A0A412N709-F1
#
_cell.length_a   1.000
_cell.length_b   1.000
_cell.length_c   1.000
_cell.angle_alpha   90.00
_cell.angle_beta   90.00
_cell.angle_gamma   90.00
#
_symmetry.space_group_name_H-M   'P 1'
#
loop_
_entity.id
_entity.type
_entity.pdbx_description
1 polymer ?
#
loop_
_entity_poly.entity_id
_entity_poly.type
_entity_poly.pdbx_seq_one_letter_code
_entity_poly.pdbx_strand_id
1 'polypeptide(L)'
;MSVNKDGGISNIQSLYCQGCIEAAEKIISYISQFDIESVACAVFCINSWHENRSCQTNAYALNAALLAVSDFGTNQIADYEEFSKFFTHVKNTLPTPTIFEDEIVPIMGQTLIHFKGKWRKALHGCGATLEYPRLCFADAIIDEPREIKEFNELLDYVDAMSQALGGGGWEGSNSIPDEMKIPPYEYWHQTYKWMNANPISPISANTIAAIQKSTDYIENKCFVMNGSKPIPLFCPSILQDYISHIIKDKQADEYRNAIDITLLNQARFNYDSVEQRGSSVLTFPLFKLNGEPIERCPATFLIIDGENRLALFYNAACVCSDSGLVNLRSLFSQEENALEILDYLKHNGQRRKLVVSRPNTLEFTVVAYHDNVDMNLGFRTEMRSEVADYDCGAADLMAILMAANSASEICSFFHSVATSPTTLLSPFVAASDYFIVWMANNRQILDGVEDRDAGITLALDYNETDGFFAEYFRNSVIDFPFDRCGKWILGSPYAFTFRKNERGFIEIIGKSDHQSFGLTKRLLDMNGEPCFIHLGASIESARDVPPMNLEQGASVLPLFEDLLMCLVLDAEPEIASLISGKGYLELIYVMPGGAAANSLPTVDEQLGIKAFYTEMKHSTVFYSVDSEIFINAISRAQDRSTEMHFAWGILSPVRCSYSDAMDSLAQKLTHLAQGQKMVDAESLALPYIWRYGIEKPALTETSKVAALKAVAYAIDDENVKSGRYFGSAANDVIRKFQKALSTTFENRLMQFDRKDLLKKFYDILANSSHTFYVNTVRYGSFSNLQDEEEKRVYATIFEQREDSRYEIRAARFSVETLLTLSSHGSRIANSDEVAKLVAIGGQLLSASEVADMLMFEPKGMGVEIAENCVATLIEDEGILEEARALKSRQLRDEGHAGSNSTDDAKYIQLAKDAFEEDTGVSFNCFLDVLNSLALGCPSNFEGDYASSNVLSIESSSLANFVKQDLLNNYTDETIGDALDFLTLDNEKLKEIDGKSYDYLPFGNTKNRLNRLELKPIINDDGQFVYSPICMGLLKERWVRGLAERFLPAKLAFPSLNKVMESWKHLYEKALESDVQDCFLKAGFLRKHVYRGVDLCKKGDHPQYLGDYDGLAYAPVTETVWVIECKEFEKIESAFDYMQLQQRWFGKEGKLLKYERRIKYLQEHLVEVAADLGFNHTGKLRIRAYLVSNKLFMNVLGQSNFQVITLSELGSLLENENGA
;
A
#
# COMPACT_ATOMS: atom_id res chain seq x y z
N MET A 1 35.11 58.72 -32.33
CA MET A 1 34.22 59.06 -33.45
C MET A 1 34.45 58.06 -34.57
N SER A 2 33.69 56.97 -34.59
CA SER A 2 33.30 56.23 -35.77
C SER A 2 31.94 55.64 -35.42
N VAL A 3 30.90 56.25 -35.96
CA VAL A 3 29.50 55.89 -35.79
C VAL A 3 29.26 54.65 -36.65
N ASN A 4 29.02 53.49 -36.02
CA ASN A 4 28.37 52.37 -36.70
C ASN A 4 26.86 52.56 -36.54
N LYS A 5 26.25 53.05 -37.63
CA LYS A 5 24.84 52.86 -37.94
C LYS A 5 24.73 51.49 -38.61
N ASP A 6 24.30 50.48 -37.86
CA ASP A 6 23.63 49.27 -38.35
C ASP A 6 22.88 48.69 -37.16
N GLY A 7 21.55 48.85 -37.16
CA GLY A 7 20.64 48.36 -36.12
C GLY A 7 20.31 46.88 -36.31
N GLY A 8 21.30 46.01 -36.08
CA GLY A 8 21.11 44.56 -35.94
C GLY A 8 21.17 44.14 -34.48
N ILE A 9 20.50 43.03 -34.14
CA ILE A 9 20.55 42.34 -32.83
C ILE A 9 22.00 41.89 -32.57
N SER A 10 22.91 42.77 -32.14
CA SER A 10 24.34 42.43 -32.18
C SER A 10 24.90 41.77 -30.92
N ASN A 11 24.17 41.76 -29.79
CA ASN A 11 24.74 41.29 -28.51
C ASN A 11 23.86 40.31 -27.69
N ILE A 12 22.65 39.93 -28.13
CA ILE A 12 21.79 38.99 -27.39
C ILE A 12 21.91 37.61 -28.04
N GLN A 13 22.33 36.62 -27.27
CA GLN A 13 22.45 35.22 -27.70
C GLN A 13 21.37 34.36 -27.03
N SER A 14 21.16 33.15 -27.54
CA SER A 14 20.33 32.13 -26.91
C SER A 14 21.17 30.91 -26.56
N LEU A 15 20.97 30.38 -25.36
CA LEU A 15 21.72 29.26 -24.81
C LEU A 15 21.23 27.93 -25.39
N TYR A 16 19.91 27.75 -25.51
CA TYR A 16 19.30 26.48 -25.91
C TYR A 16 18.23 26.63 -27.01
N CYS A 17 17.57 27.78 -27.14
CA CYS A 17 16.48 28.03 -28.10
C CYS A 17 16.95 28.81 -29.35
N GLN A 18 17.82 28.22 -30.18
CA GLN A 18 18.48 28.95 -31.29
C GLN A 18 17.52 29.70 -32.26
N GLY A 19 16.30 29.20 -32.45
CA GLY A 19 15.29 29.84 -33.31
C GLY A 19 14.62 31.09 -32.73
N CYS A 20 14.80 31.40 -31.43
CA CYS A 20 14.07 32.48 -30.78
C CYS A 20 14.51 33.88 -31.26
N ILE A 21 15.79 34.06 -31.62
CA ILE A 21 16.31 35.34 -32.12
C ILE A 21 15.73 35.66 -33.50
N GLU A 22 15.68 34.67 -34.40
CA GLU A 22 15.05 34.82 -35.73
C GLU A 22 13.54 35.08 -35.62
N ALA A 23 12.88 34.46 -34.63
CA ALA A 23 11.47 34.69 -34.35
C ALA A 23 11.23 36.10 -33.79
N ALA A 24 12.12 36.61 -32.93
CA ALA A 24 12.06 37.96 -32.37
C ALA A 24 12.11 39.04 -33.48
N GLU A 25 12.98 38.88 -34.48
CA GLU A 25 13.11 39.82 -35.61
C GLU A 25 11.78 40.12 -36.31
N LYS A 26 10.89 39.12 -36.39
CA LYS A 26 9.59 39.25 -37.06
C LYS A 26 8.61 40.16 -36.33
N ILE A 27 8.75 40.31 -35.01
CA ILE A 27 7.81 41.07 -34.16
C ILE A 27 8.37 42.39 -33.63
N ILE A 28 9.68 42.66 -33.73
CA ILE A 28 10.32 43.91 -33.28
C ILE A 28 9.61 45.15 -33.84
N SER A 29 9.34 45.17 -35.15
CA SER A 29 8.70 46.33 -35.80
C SER A 29 7.29 46.61 -35.28
N TYR A 30 6.58 45.58 -34.83
CA TYR A 30 5.26 45.72 -34.22
C TYR A 30 5.37 46.19 -32.75
N ILE A 31 6.23 45.54 -31.96
CA ILE A 31 6.47 45.89 -30.55
C ILE A 31 6.94 47.34 -30.41
N SER A 32 7.79 47.84 -31.32
CA SER A 32 8.31 49.21 -31.30
C SER A 32 7.25 50.31 -31.40
N GLN A 33 6.00 49.98 -31.75
CA GLN A 33 4.90 50.95 -31.87
C GLN A 33 4.29 51.31 -30.51
N PHE A 34 4.49 50.48 -29.50
CA PHE A 34 3.91 50.61 -28.16
C PHE A 34 4.87 51.27 -27.18
N ASP A 35 4.33 51.84 -26.10
CA ASP A 35 5.13 52.30 -24.98
C ASP A 35 5.72 51.09 -24.21
N ILE A 36 6.93 51.26 -23.66
CA ILE A 36 7.68 50.17 -23.04
C ILE A 36 6.97 49.54 -21.83
N GLU A 37 6.20 50.31 -21.05
CA GLU A 37 5.58 49.80 -19.82
C GLU A 37 4.38 48.90 -20.14
N SER A 38 3.51 49.34 -21.06
CA SER A 38 2.34 48.55 -21.45
C SER A 38 2.72 47.29 -22.23
N VAL A 39 3.71 47.36 -23.13
CA VAL A 39 4.17 46.18 -23.88
C VAL A 39 4.95 45.20 -23.01
N ALA A 40 5.76 45.69 -22.05
CA ALA A 40 6.41 44.81 -21.07
C ALA A 40 5.39 44.09 -20.19
N CYS A 41 4.31 44.76 -19.79
CA CYS A 41 3.20 44.13 -19.07
C CYS A 41 2.51 43.05 -19.90
N ALA A 42 2.23 43.31 -21.19
CA ALA A 42 1.66 42.34 -22.12
C ALA A 42 2.57 41.11 -22.32
N VAL A 43 3.86 41.33 -22.59
CA VAL A 43 4.84 40.26 -22.75
C VAL A 43 4.97 39.44 -21.47
N PHE A 44 5.05 40.11 -20.31
CA PHE A 44 5.10 39.43 -19.01
C PHE A 44 3.86 38.56 -18.79
N CYS A 45 2.65 39.06 -19.08
CA CYS A 45 1.41 38.29 -18.93
C CYS A 45 1.38 37.04 -19.82
N ILE A 46 1.85 37.16 -21.08
CA ILE A 46 1.89 36.05 -22.02
C ILE A 46 2.87 34.97 -21.56
N ASN A 47 4.11 35.36 -21.23
CA ASN A 47 5.18 34.44 -20.80
C ASN A 47 4.92 33.87 -19.40
N SER A 48 4.24 34.69 -18.59
CA SER A 48 3.49 34.47 -17.36
C SER A 48 2.71 33.17 -17.24
N TRP A 49 1.90 32.97 -18.27
CA TRP A 49 0.75 32.08 -18.24
C TRP A 49 1.20 30.64 -18.41
N HIS A 50 0.76 29.77 -17.51
CA HIS A 50 1.25 28.39 -17.44
C HIS A 50 1.11 27.62 -18.77
N GLU A 51 0.01 27.82 -19.51
CA GLU A 51 -0.20 27.15 -20.80
C GLU A 51 0.73 27.62 -21.93
N ASN A 52 1.40 28.76 -21.76
CA ASN A 52 2.38 29.28 -22.72
C ASN A 52 3.82 28.94 -22.33
N ARG A 53 4.04 28.30 -21.18
CA ARG A 53 5.39 28.06 -20.64
C ARG A 53 6.18 27.06 -21.46
N SER A 54 5.49 26.07 -22.03
CA SER A 54 6.07 25.08 -22.95
C SER A 54 6.45 25.68 -24.31
N CYS A 55 5.88 26.83 -24.70
CA CYS A 55 6.21 27.53 -25.95
C CYS A 55 7.51 28.35 -25.84
N GLN A 56 8.61 27.71 -25.43
CA GLN A 56 9.86 28.40 -25.04
C GLN A 56 10.42 29.32 -26.12
N THR A 57 10.48 28.88 -27.38
CA THR A 57 11.01 29.69 -28.47
C THR A 57 10.24 31.00 -28.60
N ASN A 58 8.91 30.93 -28.47
CA ASN A 58 8.04 32.11 -28.59
C ASN A 58 8.16 33.02 -27.36
N ALA A 59 8.22 32.44 -26.15
CA ALA A 59 8.39 33.20 -24.92
C ALA A 59 9.72 33.98 -24.90
N TYR A 60 10.82 33.31 -25.26
CA TYR A 60 12.14 33.95 -25.35
C TYR A 60 12.23 34.92 -26.53
N ALA A 61 11.55 34.67 -27.65
CA ALA A 61 11.45 35.61 -28.75
C ALA A 61 10.77 36.93 -28.34
N LEU A 62 9.72 36.86 -27.51
CA LEU A 62 9.06 38.05 -26.96
C LEU A 62 9.99 38.86 -26.06
N ASN A 63 10.71 38.19 -25.15
CA ASN A 63 11.71 38.84 -24.30
C ASN A 63 12.85 39.46 -25.14
N ALA A 64 13.35 38.74 -26.16
CA ALA A 64 14.43 39.19 -27.03
C ALA A 64 14.00 40.40 -27.88
N ALA A 65 12.80 40.36 -28.45
CA ALA A 65 12.26 41.46 -29.23
C ALA A 65 12.10 42.73 -28.38
N LEU A 66 11.64 42.58 -27.14
CA LEU A 66 11.51 43.69 -26.20
C LEU A 66 12.87 44.31 -25.84
N LEU A 67 13.92 43.50 -25.68
CA LEU A 67 15.28 43.98 -25.41
C LEU A 67 15.99 44.59 -26.64
N ALA A 68 15.58 44.20 -27.85
CA ALA A 68 16.18 44.67 -29.10
C ALA A 68 15.63 46.03 -29.58
N VAL A 69 14.47 46.46 -29.08
CA VAL A 69 13.88 47.77 -29.44
C VAL A 69 14.64 48.91 -28.75
N SER A 70 15.23 49.80 -29.55
CA SER A 70 15.93 50.99 -29.05
C SER A 70 15.01 52.18 -28.79
N ASP A 71 13.96 52.34 -29.61
CA ASP A 71 13.05 53.47 -29.59
C ASP A 71 11.60 52.95 -29.55
N PHE A 72 10.95 53.12 -28.40
CA PHE A 72 9.56 52.75 -28.18
C PHE A 72 8.60 53.86 -28.63
N GLY A 73 7.43 53.44 -29.10
CA GLY A 73 6.36 54.30 -29.57
C GLY A 73 5.51 54.87 -28.43
N THR A 74 4.27 55.21 -28.75
CA THR A 74 3.34 55.86 -27.80
C THR A 74 1.98 55.17 -27.69
N ASN A 75 1.74 54.10 -28.47
CA ASN A 75 0.51 53.33 -28.35
C ASN A 75 0.51 52.59 -26.99
N GLN A 76 -0.64 52.56 -26.31
CA GLN A 76 -0.77 51.85 -25.04
C GLN A 76 -1.57 50.56 -25.21
N ILE A 77 -1.31 49.60 -24.33
CA ILE A 77 -2.14 48.41 -24.10
C ILE A 77 -2.79 48.58 -22.74
N ALA A 78 -3.94 49.28 -22.70
CA ALA A 78 -4.58 49.75 -21.48
C ALA A 78 -5.67 48.80 -20.95
N ASP A 79 -6.27 47.99 -21.82
CA ASP A 79 -7.34 47.06 -21.47
C ASP A 79 -7.17 45.67 -22.12
N TYR A 80 -8.09 44.76 -21.78
CA TYR A 80 -8.04 43.39 -22.27
C TYR A 80 -8.36 43.26 -23.77
N GLU A 81 -9.11 44.19 -24.36
CA GLU A 81 -9.40 44.18 -25.80
C GLU A 81 -8.14 44.55 -26.60
N GLU A 82 -7.40 45.56 -26.15
CA GLU A 82 -6.10 45.94 -26.71
C GLU A 82 -5.06 44.83 -26.50
N PHE A 83 -5.02 44.22 -25.32
CA PHE A 83 -4.17 43.06 -25.05
C PHE A 83 -4.51 41.89 -25.98
N SER A 84 -5.79 41.60 -26.19
CA SER A 84 -6.23 40.53 -27.09
C SER A 84 -5.81 40.77 -28.54
N LYS A 85 -5.89 42.02 -29.01
CA LYS A 85 -5.40 42.41 -30.34
C LYS A 85 -3.89 42.26 -30.45
N PHE A 86 -3.15 42.71 -29.43
CA PHE A 86 -1.70 42.54 -29.34
C PHE A 86 -1.30 41.06 -29.39
N PHE A 87 -1.90 40.24 -28.52
CA PHE A 87 -1.66 38.79 -28.46
C PHE A 87 -1.96 38.11 -29.79
N THR A 88 -3.11 38.41 -30.41
CA THR A 88 -3.51 37.81 -31.70
C THR A 88 -2.48 38.12 -32.80
N HIS A 89 -1.94 39.34 -32.83
CA HIS A 89 -0.90 39.70 -33.80
C HIS A 89 0.39 38.92 -33.54
N VAL A 90 0.84 38.87 -32.28
CA VAL A 90 2.04 38.13 -31.86
C VAL A 90 1.90 36.64 -32.23
N LYS A 91 0.79 36.01 -31.84
CA LYS A 91 0.47 34.61 -32.12
C LYS A 91 0.50 34.28 -33.62
N ASN A 92 -0.08 35.14 -34.46
CA ASN A 92 -0.10 34.94 -35.92
C ASN A 92 1.25 35.18 -36.60
N THR A 93 2.18 35.88 -35.94
CA THR A 93 3.47 36.26 -36.51
C THR A 93 4.59 35.32 -36.11
N LEU A 94 4.56 34.84 -34.87
CA LEU A 94 5.52 33.89 -34.33
C LEU A 94 5.28 32.48 -34.90
N PRO A 95 6.34 31.66 -35.04
CA PRO A 95 6.19 30.29 -35.51
C PRO A 95 5.38 29.45 -34.51
N THR A 96 4.68 28.44 -35.03
CA THR A 96 4.12 27.38 -34.18
C THR A 96 5.29 26.65 -33.49
N PRO A 97 5.17 26.32 -32.20
CA PRO A 97 6.12 25.46 -31.49
C PRO A 97 6.47 24.20 -32.28
N THR A 98 7.75 23.83 -32.23
CA THR A 98 8.25 22.65 -32.96
C THR A 98 8.16 21.40 -32.09
N ILE A 99 8.16 20.22 -32.72
CA ILE A 99 8.25 18.92 -32.01
C ILE A 99 9.55 18.72 -31.20
N PHE A 100 10.48 19.67 -31.25
CA PHE A 100 11.75 19.65 -30.53
C PHE A 100 11.75 20.54 -29.27
N GLU A 101 10.63 21.19 -28.93
CA GLU A 101 10.48 21.82 -27.62
C GLU A 101 10.15 20.74 -26.58
N ASP A 102 10.79 20.82 -25.41
CA ASP A 102 10.61 19.83 -24.35
C ASP A 102 9.35 20.14 -23.52
N GLU A 103 8.81 19.11 -22.87
CA GLU A 103 7.77 19.30 -21.86
C GLU A 103 8.30 20.08 -20.65
N ILE A 104 7.45 20.90 -20.04
CA ILE A 104 7.83 21.74 -18.90
C ILE A 104 6.83 21.58 -17.76
N VAL A 105 7.35 21.60 -16.54
CA VAL A 105 6.60 21.72 -15.29
C VAL A 105 6.55 23.20 -14.88
N PRO A 106 5.45 23.94 -15.15
CA PRO A 106 5.42 25.40 -15.05
C PRO A 106 5.18 25.89 -13.61
N ILE A 107 6.16 25.74 -12.72
CA ILE A 107 5.99 26.07 -11.30
C ILE A 107 6.10 27.57 -11.04
N MET A 108 5.04 28.16 -10.49
CA MET A 108 5.00 29.51 -9.95
C MET A 108 4.48 29.52 -8.51
N GLY A 109 5.27 28.92 -7.62
CA GLY A 109 5.04 28.91 -6.17
C GLY A 109 4.17 27.78 -5.63
N GLN A 110 3.89 26.77 -6.45
CA GLN A 110 3.29 25.51 -6.01
C GLN A 110 4.25 24.62 -5.20
N THR A 111 5.57 24.74 -5.43
CA THR A 111 6.60 24.05 -4.62
C THR A 111 7.28 25.01 -3.66
N LEU A 112 7.83 24.49 -2.56
CA LEU A 112 8.51 25.29 -1.54
C LEU A 112 9.97 24.87 -1.40
N ILE A 113 10.89 25.83 -1.20
CA ILE A 113 12.29 25.56 -0.87
C ILE A 113 12.62 26.05 0.53
N HIS A 114 13.49 25.32 1.23
CA HIS A 114 13.96 25.71 2.55
C HIS A 114 15.22 26.57 2.44
N PHE A 115 15.16 27.81 2.95
CA PHE A 115 16.28 28.73 2.97
C PHE A 115 16.38 29.44 4.32
N LYS A 116 17.54 29.33 4.98
CA LYS A 116 17.88 29.96 6.27
C LYS A 116 16.79 29.84 7.34
N GLY A 117 16.20 28.64 7.47
CA GLY A 117 15.21 28.30 8.49
C GLY A 117 13.76 28.62 8.13
N LYS A 118 13.46 28.94 6.87
CA LYS A 118 12.10 29.22 6.38
C LYS A 118 11.80 28.52 5.07
N TRP A 119 10.58 28.03 4.92
CA TRP A 119 10.04 27.56 3.65
C TRP A 119 9.51 28.74 2.84
N ARG A 120 9.88 28.81 1.57
CA ARG A 120 9.60 29.94 0.65
C ARG A 120 9.12 29.39 -0.69
N LYS A 121 8.23 30.09 -1.39
CA LYS A 121 7.76 29.61 -2.69
C LYS A 121 8.90 29.61 -3.70
N ALA A 122 8.94 28.56 -4.52
CA ALA A 122 9.91 28.44 -5.59
C ALA A 122 9.30 28.89 -6.93
N LEU A 123 10.18 29.35 -7.82
CA LEU A 123 9.89 29.60 -9.23
C LEU A 123 10.87 28.75 -10.04
N HIS A 124 10.35 27.90 -10.92
CA HIS A 124 11.14 27.07 -11.83
C HIS A 124 10.28 26.60 -13.01
N GLY A 125 10.85 25.76 -13.87
CA GLY A 125 10.25 25.34 -15.13
C GLY A 125 10.75 26.16 -16.31
N CYS A 126 12.03 26.55 -16.31
CA CYS A 126 12.69 27.14 -17.47
C CYS A 126 12.95 26.14 -18.61
N GLY A 127 12.67 24.86 -18.37
CA GLY A 127 12.86 23.73 -19.30
C GLY A 127 14.25 23.11 -19.20
N ALA A 128 14.95 23.36 -18.09
CA ALA A 128 16.09 22.54 -17.70
C ALA A 128 15.58 21.32 -16.92
N THR A 129 16.34 20.22 -16.90
CA THR A 129 16.05 19.07 -16.04
C THR A 129 16.61 19.29 -14.64
N LEU A 130 16.01 18.74 -13.58
CA LEU A 130 16.50 18.81 -12.20
C LEU A 130 16.48 20.23 -11.60
N GLU A 131 15.51 21.04 -12.01
CA GLU A 131 15.41 22.43 -11.60
C GLU A 131 15.15 22.59 -10.10
N TYR A 132 14.23 21.81 -9.54
CA TYR A 132 13.88 21.85 -8.14
C TYR A 132 15.00 21.30 -7.23
N PRO A 133 15.59 20.11 -7.48
CA PRO A 133 16.70 19.60 -6.68
C PRO A 133 17.91 20.54 -6.60
N ARG A 134 18.22 21.30 -7.67
CA ARG A 134 19.30 22.30 -7.65
C ARG A 134 19.03 23.43 -6.65
N LEU A 135 17.78 23.89 -6.55
CA LEU A 135 17.40 24.93 -5.60
C LEU A 135 17.61 24.49 -4.14
N CYS A 136 17.55 23.19 -3.85
CA CYS A 136 17.78 22.67 -2.49
C CYS A 136 19.22 22.87 -1.99
N PHE A 137 20.19 23.19 -2.87
CA PHE A 137 21.57 23.54 -2.47
C PHE A 137 21.74 25.01 -2.10
N ALA A 138 20.74 25.87 -2.35
CA ALA A 138 20.85 27.32 -2.13
C ALA A 138 21.25 27.68 -0.69
N ASP A 139 20.70 26.98 0.30
CA ASP A 139 20.97 27.25 1.72
C ASP A 139 22.43 27.02 2.12
N ALA A 140 23.10 26.06 1.49
CA ALA A 140 24.50 25.75 1.77
C ALA A 140 25.48 26.57 0.91
N ILE A 141 25.12 26.84 -0.35
CA ILE A 141 25.98 27.59 -1.28
C ILE A 141 25.98 29.08 -0.93
N ILE A 142 24.84 29.64 -0.53
CA ILE A 142 24.68 31.07 -0.20
C ILE A 142 24.82 31.24 1.32
N ASP A 143 26.01 31.64 1.77
CA ASP A 143 26.37 31.71 3.19
C ASP A 143 26.83 33.10 3.66
N GLU A 144 27.24 33.98 2.74
CA GLU A 144 27.66 35.34 3.08
C GLU A 144 26.44 36.23 3.41
N PRO A 145 26.48 37.06 4.48
CA PRO A 145 25.35 37.89 4.90
C PRO A 145 24.76 38.79 3.81
N ARG A 146 25.61 39.25 2.90
CA ARG A 146 25.19 40.07 1.75
C ARG A 146 24.39 39.25 0.74
N GLU A 147 24.90 38.08 0.35
CA GLU A 147 24.27 37.19 -0.63
C GLU A 147 22.95 36.64 -0.08
N ILE A 148 22.90 36.33 1.23
CA ILE A 148 21.67 35.92 1.92
C ILE A 148 20.59 37.00 1.81
N LYS A 149 20.96 38.27 1.97
CA LYS A 149 20.02 39.38 1.83
C LYS A 149 19.51 39.50 0.39
N GLU A 150 20.43 39.48 -0.57
CA GLU A 150 20.12 39.58 -2.00
C GLU A 150 19.20 38.43 -2.45
N PHE A 151 19.46 37.19 -2.04
CA PHE A 151 18.59 36.04 -2.35
C PHE A 151 17.21 36.13 -1.66
N ASN A 152 17.14 36.61 -0.41
CA ASN A 152 15.85 36.85 0.25
C ASN A 152 14.99 37.89 -0.50
N GLU A 153 15.60 38.95 -1.05
CA GLU A 153 14.87 39.92 -1.88
C GLU A 153 14.25 39.25 -3.13
N LEU A 154 14.92 38.25 -3.71
CA LEU A 154 14.39 37.47 -4.84
C LEU A 154 13.27 36.52 -4.42
N LEU A 155 13.40 35.86 -3.27
CA LEU A 155 12.35 35.02 -2.72
C LEU A 155 11.11 35.85 -2.37
N ASP A 156 11.28 37.05 -1.81
CA ASP A 156 10.18 37.99 -1.54
C ASP A 156 9.48 38.41 -2.85
N TYR A 157 10.25 38.66 -3.91
CA TYR A 157 9.73 38.96 -5.24
C TYR A 157 8.92 37.79 -5.83
N VAL A 158 9.44 36.56 -5.75
CA VAL A 158 8.76 35.34 -6.22
C VAL A 158 7.48 35.09 -5.43
N ASP A 159 7.53 35.20 -4.10
CA ASP A 159 6.36 35.03 -3.22
C ASP A 159 5.23 36.01 -3.58
N ALA A 160 5.58 37.30 -3.72
CA ALA A 160 4.64 38.35 -4.06
C ALA A 160 4.03 38.16 -5.46
N MET A 161 4.84 37.76 -6.44
CA MET A 161 4.39 37.45 -7.80
C MET A 161 3.43 36.26 -7.80
N SER A 162 3.83 35.13 -7.21
CA SER A 162 3.01 33.91 -7.14
C SER A 162 1.65 34.19 -6.48
N GLN A 163 1.64 34.95 -5.38
CA GLN A 163 0.40 35.30 -4.69
C GLN A 163 -0.50 36.22 -5.52
N ALA A 164 0.07 37.23 -6.17
CA ALA A 164 -0.71 38.19 -6.97
C ALA A 164 -1.33 37.55 -8.22
N LEU A 165 -0.66 36.56 -8.81
CA LEU A 165 -1.05 35.90 -10.06
C LEU A 165 -1.73 34.54 -9.84
N GLY A 166 -2.07 34.18 -8.60
CA GLY A 166 -2.72 32.91 -8.28
C GLY A 166 -1.92 31.67 -8.72
N GLY A 167 -0.59 31.73 -8.66
CA GLY A 167 0.28 30.65 -9.12
C GLY A 167 0.18 30.32 -10.61
N GLY A 168 -0.42 31.21 -11.42
CA GLY A 168 -0.51 31.01 -12.86
C GLY A 168 -1.69 30.15 -13.29
N GLY A 169 -2.49 29.61 -12.36
CA GLY A 169 -3.62 28.74 -12.68
C GLY A 169 -3.25 27.30 -13.05
N TRP A 170 -2.00 26.87 -12.80
CA TRP A 170 -1.55 25.51 -13.10
C TRP A 170 -2.07 24.48 -12.09
N GLU A 171 -2.76 23.44 -12.58
CA GLU A 171 -3.43 22.43 -11.74
C GLU A 171 -2.83 21.02 -11.77
N GLY A 172 -1.87 20.70 -12.66
CA GLY A 172 -1.09 19.47 -12.48
C GLY A 172 -0.71 18.58 -13.64
N SER A 173 -0.78 19.07 -14.87
CA SER A 173 -0.23 18.35 -16.02
C SER A 173 1.02 19.04 -16.55
N ASN A 174 1.97 18.28 -17.07
CA ASN A 174 3.04 18.86 -17.88
C ASN A 174 2.41 19.68 -19.02
N SER A 175 3.00 20.83 -19.30
CA SER A 175 2.58 21.63 -20.44
C SER A 175 3.27 21.04 -21.67
N ILE A 176 2.49 20.47 -22.58
CA ILE A 176 2.99 20.01 -23.88
C ILE A 176 3.13 21.27 -24.76
N PRO A 177 4.19 21.38 -25.58
CA PRO A 177 4.29 22.44 -26.56
C PRO A 177 3.11 22.39 -27.54
N ASP A 178 2.23 23.39 -27.46
CA ASP A 178 1.08 23.58 -28.35
C ASP A 178 1.05 25.06 -28.81
N GLU A 179 0.05 25.45 -29.60
CA GLU A 179 -0.15 26.84 -29.97
C GLU A 179 -0.34 27.74 -28.73
N MET A 180 0.31 28.93 -28.72
CA MET A 180 0.13 29.90 -27.64
C MET A 180 -1.36 30.20 -27.39
N LYS A 181 -1.75 30.21 -26.12
CA LYS A 181 -3.09 30.48 -25.65
C LYS A 181 -3.19 31.86 -25.03
N ILE A 182 -4.30 32.54 -25.32
CA ILE A 182 -4.54 33.87 -24.78
C ILE A 182 -4.82 33.76 -23.28
N PRO A 183 -4.07 34.45 -22.41
CA PRO A 183 -4.36 34.46 -20.98
C PRO A 183 -5.77 35.02 -20.72
N PRO A 184 -6.53 34.47 -19.75
CA PRO A 184 -7.87 34.94 -19.45
C PRO A 184 -7.88 36.36 -18.88
N TYR A 185 -9.04 37.03 -18.94
CA TYR A 185 -9.23 38.40 -18.46
C TYR A 185 -8.76 38.58 -17.01
N GLU A 186 -9.12 37.65 -16.13
CA GLU A 186 -8.78 37.68 -14.71
C GLU A 186 -7.25 37.68 -14.51
N TYR A 187 -6.53 36.87 -15.30
CA TYR A 187 -5.08 36.78 -15.21
C TYR A 187 -4.40 38.05 -15.73
N TRP A 188 -4.83 38.56 -16.90
CA TRP A 188 -4.35 39.86 -17.41
C TRP A 188 -4.57 40.98 -16.40
N HIS A 189 -5.75 41.05 -15.79
CA HIS A 189 -6.08 42.07 -14.80
C HIS A 189 -5.17 42.00 -13.56
N GLN A 190 -4.90 40.78 -13.07
CA GLN A 190 -3.97 40.55 -11.97
C GLN A 190 -2.53 40.94 -12.33
N THR A 191 -2.04 40.55 -13.51
CA THR A 191 -0.71 40.95 -14.01
C THR A 191 -0.60 42.46 -14.14
N TYR A 192 -1.59 43.11 -14.77
CA TYR A 192 -1.62 44.55 -14.93
C TYR A 192 -1.59 45.29 -13.59
N LYS A 193 -2.39 44.83 -12.61
CA LYS A 193 -2.39 45.40 -11.26
C LYS A 193 -1.05 45.22 -10.55
N TRP A 194 -0.45 44.04 -10.66
CA TRP A 194 0.83 43.72 -10.01
C TRP A 194 1.99 44.51 -10.62
N MET A 195 2.09 44.60 -11.94
CA MET A 195 3.13 45.39 -12.63
C MET A 195 3.04 46.88 -12.27
N ASN A 196 1.82 47.43 -12.21
CA ASN A 196 1.59 48.84 -11.82
C ASN A 196 1.87 49.13 -10.34
N ALA A 197 1.90 48.12 -9.47
CA ALA A 197 2.30 48.26 -8.08
C ALA A 197 3.82 48.42 -7.89
N ASN A 198 4.59 48.42 -8.99
CA ASN A 198 6.05 48.53 -9.00
C ASN A 198 6.74 47.42 -8.17
N PRO A 199 6.66 46.16 -8.62
CA PRO A 199 7.11 44.98 -7.87
C PRO A 199 8.63 44.92 -7.67
N ILE A 200 9.40 45.72 -8.41
CA ILE A 200 10.87 45.81 -8.26
C ILE A 200 11.29 46.78 -7.16
N SER A 201 10.41 47.67 -6.68
CA SER A 201 10.75 48.64 -5.64
C SER A 201 11.44 48.07 -4.37
N PRO A 202 11.15 46.82 -3.93
CA PRO A 202 11.84 46.20 -2.78
C PRO A 202 13.22 45.61 -3.12
N ILE A 203 13.56 45.41 -4.40
CA ILE A 203 14.82 44.77 -4.83
C ILE A 203 15.93 45.81 -4.91
N SER A 204 17.07 45.55 -4.26
CA SER A 204 18.19 46.49 -4.24
C SER A 204 18.90 46.58 -5.60
N ALA A 205 19.51 47.73 -5.90
CA ALA A 205 20.31 47.92 -7.11
C ALA A 205 21.49 46.93 -7.21
N ASN A 206 22.02 46.48 -6.07
CA ASN A 206 23.08 45.47 -6.02
C ASN A 206 22.56 44.10 -6.48
N THR A 207 21.38 43.68 -5.99
CA THR A 207 20.71 42.43 -6.39
C THR A 207 20.41 42.43 -7.89
N ILE A 208 19.87 43.54 -8.42
CA ILE A 208 19.61 43.69 -9.86
C ILE A 208 20.92 43.60 -10.66
N ALA A 209 21.98 44.27 -10.21
CA ALA A 209 23.27 44.23 -10.88
C ALA A 209 23.94 42.85 -10.83
N ALA A 210 23.75 42.08 -9.76
CA ALA A 210 24.26 40.71 -9.64
C ALA A 210 23.61 39.79 -10.69
N ILE A 211 22.28 39.86 -10.82
CA ILE A 211 21.51 39.04 -11.78
C ILE A 211 21.72 39.52 -13.21
N GLN A 212 21.83 40.82 -13.47
CA GLN A 212 22.16 41.32 -14.81
C GLN A 212 23.62 41.02 -15.22
N LYS A 213 24.52 40.92 -14.24
CA LYS A 213 25.91 40.44 -14.30
C LYS A 213 26.07 39.07 -14.98
N SER A 214 25.09 38.19 -14.80
CA SER A 214 25.36 36.76 -14.81
C SER A 214 25.43 36.11 -16.20
N THR A 215 24.81 36.65 -17.27
CA THR A 215 24.97 36.11 -18.64
C THR A 215 24.64 37.10 -19.79
N ASP A 216 25.13 36.77 -21.00
CA ASP A 216 24.78 37.41 -22.28
C ASP A 216 23.56 36.76 -22.98
N TYR A 217 22.97 35.73 -22.37
CA TYR A 217 21.89 34.92 -22.97
C TYR A 217 20.50 35.44 -22.59
N ILE A 218 19.55 35.34 -23.51
CA ILE A 218 18.16 35.80 -23.31
C ILE A 218 17.46 35.04 -22.19
N GLU A 219 17.76 33.75 -22.04
CA GLU A 219 17.12 32.85 -21.09
C GLU A 219 17.31 33.31 -19.63
N ASN A 220 18.42 34.00 -19.32
CA ASN A 220 18.72 34.51 -17.98
C ASN A 220 18.43 36.02 -17.84
N LYS A 221 17.80 36.68 -18.82
CA LYS A 221 17.45 38.11 -18.71
C LYS A 221 16.16 38.29 -17.91
N CYS A 222 16.31 38.79 -16.69
CA CYS A 222 15.19 39.06 -15.78
C CYS A 222 14.56 40.45 -15.93
N PHE A 223 15.24 41.40 -16.59
CA PHE A 223 14.81 42.80 -16.62
C PHE A 223 15.12 43.49 -17.95
N VAL A 224 14.23 44.37 -18.38
CA VAL A 224 14.48 45.38 -19.43
C VAL A 224 14.68 46.75 -18.78
N MET A 225 15.62 47.55 -19.29
CA MET A 225 15.98 48.84 -18.71
C MET A 225 15.32 50.00 -19.47
N ASN A 226 14.47 50.77 -18.79
CA ASN A 226 13.97 52.06 -19.27
C ASN A 226 14.78 53.20 -18.62
N GLY A 227 15.87 53.61 -19.27
CA GLY A 227 16.85 54.49 -18.62
C GLY A 227 17.46 53.82 -17.40
N SER A 228 17.28 54.40 -16.20
CA SER A 228 17.72 53.78 -14.92
C SER A 228 16.62 52.95 -14.23
N LYS A 229 15.41 52.87 -14.80
CA LYS A 229 14.28 52.14 -14.22
C LYS A 229 14.27 50.70 -14.75
N PRO A 230 14.48 49.68 -13.91
CA PRO A 230 14.28 48.28 -14.29
C PRO A 230 12.79 47.96 -14.41
N ILE A 231 12.42 47.19 -15.43
CA ILE A 231 11.06 46.66 -15.65
C ILE A 231 11.17 45.13 -15.69
N PRO A 232 10.31 44.36 -14.97
CA PRO A 232 10.38 42.91 -14.96
C PRO A 232 10.19 42.28 -16.34
N LEU A 233 11.00 41.29 -16.65
CA LEU A 233 10.71 40.25 -17.64
C LEU A 233 10.38 38.97 -16.87
N PHE A 234 9.48 38.15 -17.41
CA PHE A 234 9.23 36.88 -16.78
C PHE A 234 10.42 35.95 -17.02
N CYS A 235 11.16 35.65 -15.95
CA CYS A 235 12.35 34.81 -15.95
C CYS A 235 12.18 33.71 -14.91
N PRO A 236 11.84 32.48 -15.32
CA PRO A 236 11.62 31.36 -14.40
C PRO A 236 12.89 30.85 -13.73
N SER A 237 14.07 31.06 -14.34
CA SER A 237 15.36 30.62 -13.82
C SER A 237 15.98 31.60 -12.82
N ILE A 238 15.32 32.72 -12.48
CA ILE A 238 15.91 33.82 -11.69
C ILE A 238 16.62 33.37 -10.39
N LEU A 239 16.08 32.36 -9.71
CA LEU A 239 16.67 31.81 -8.48
C LEU A 239 17.91 30.95 -8.79
N GLN A 240 17.84 30.09 -9.81
CA GLN A 240 18.95 29.25 -10.23
C GLN A 240 20.08 30.07 -10.85
N ASP A 241 19.75 31.10 -11.63
CA ASP A 241 20.72 32.01 -12.24
C ASP A 241 21.54 32.74 -11.17
N TYR A 242 20.91 33.11 -10.05
CA TYR A 242 21.61 33.68 -8.90
C TYR A 242 22.54 32.66 -8.23
N ILE A 243 22.08 31.42 -8.02
CA ILE A 243 22.93 30.33 -7.47
C ILE A 243 24.14 30.09 -8.37
N SER A 244 23.93 29.96 -9.68
CA SER A 244 25.00 29.82 -10.68
C SER A 244 25.99 30.99 -10.67
N HIS A 245 25.50 32.22 -10.46
CA HIS A 245 26.37 33.39 -10.32
C HIS A 245 27.27 33.27 -9.08
N ILE A 246 26.73 32.86 -7.93
CA ILE A 246 27.51 32.65 -6.71
C ILE A 246 28.53 31.52 -6.90
N ILE A 247 28.17 30.41 -7.54
CA ILE A 247 29.10 29.29 -7.81
C ILE A 247 30.30 29.75 -8.65
N LYS A 248 30.07 30.57 -9.69
CA LYS A 248 31.14 31.12 -10.56
C LYS A 248 32.13 32.01 -9.80
N ASP A 249 31.68 32.69 -8.76
CA ASP A 249 32.48 33.63 -7.97
C ASP A 249 33.20 32.95 -6.78
N LYS A 250 32.85 31.69 -6.44
CA LYS A 250 33.45 30.90 -5.35
C LYS A 250 34.59 30.00 -5.82
N GLN A 251 35.48 29.62 -4.89
CA GLN A 251 36.51 28.63 -5.19
C GLN A 251 35.89 27.23 -5.33
N ALA A 252 36.45 26.43 -6.24
CA ALA A 252 35.95 25.09 -6.53
C ALA A 252 35.82 24.20 -5.29
N ASP A 253 36.80 24.24 -4.39
CA ASP A 253 36.80 23.43 -3.18
C ASP A 253 35.74 23.91 -2.16
N GLU A 254 35.44 25.20 -2.10
CA GLU A 254 34.47 25.76 -1.14
C GLU A 254 33.05 25.30 -1.46
N TYR A 255 32.61 25.46 -2.71
CA TYR A 255 31.25 25.09 -3.09
C TYR A 255 31.07 23.56 -3.19
N ARG A 256 32.11 22.80 -3.60
CA ARG A 256 32.06 21.32 -3.60
C ARG A 256 31.91 20.76 -2.18
N ASN A 257 32.63 21.32 -1.21
CA ASN A 257 32.44 20.95 0.19
C ASN A 257 31.01 21.25 0.67
N ALA A 258 30.41 22.35 0.21
CA ALA A 258 29.02 22.67 0.51
C ALA A 258 28.06 21.62 -0.08
N ILE A 259 28.28 21.17 -1.32
CA ILE A 259 27.51 20.08 -1.96
C ILE A 259 27.59 18.80 -1.12
N ASP A 260 28.80 18.35 -0.80
CA ASP A 260 29.04 17.12 -0.03
C ASP A 260 28.34 17.16 1.35
N ILE A 261 28.46 18.29 2.06
CA ILE A 261 27.82 18.48 3.38
C ILE A 261 26.29 18.50 3.24
N THR A 262 25.76 19.10 2.18
CA THR A 262 24.30 19.18 1.97
C THR A 262 23.71 17.79 1.72
N LEU A 263 24.33 17.00 0.83
CA LEU A 263 23.92 15.62 0.57
C LEU A 263 24.00 14.75 1.82
N LEU A 264 25.11 14.84 2.56
CA LEU A 264 25.29 14.15 3.84
C LEU A 264 24.21 14.52 4.86
N ASN A 265 23.94 15.82 5.03
CA ASN A 265 22.93 16.29 5.98
C ASN A 265 21.54 15.82 5.57
N GLN A 266 21.22 15.82 4.26
CA GLN A 266 19.96 15.31 3.75
C GLN A 266 19.81 13.81 4.03
N ALA A 267 20.82 13.00 3.72
CA ALA A 267 20.82 11.57 4.00
C ALA A 267 20.66 11.29 5.51
N ARG A 268 21.38 12.01 6.36
CA ARG A 268 21.26 11.84 7.82
C ARG A 268 19.90 12.28 8.33
N PHE A 269 19.40 13.44 7.90
CA PHE A 269 18.12 13.92 8.35
C PHE A 269 16.98 12.95 8.00
N ASN A 270 17.06 12.32 6.83
CA ASN A 270 16.03 11.39 6.37
C ASN A 270 16.15 9.99 6.96
N TYR A 271 17.36 9.49 7.23
CA TYR A 271 17.58 8.06 7.51
C TYR A 271 18.37 7.76 8.80
N ASP A 272 18.82 8.76 9.55
CA ASP A 272 19.58 8.61 10.81
C ASP A 272 18.65 8.80 12.02
N SER A 273 18.21 7.71 12.67
CA SER A 273 17.41 7.81 13.91
C SER A 273 18.29 8.18 15.13
N VAL A 274 17.80 9.10 15.96
CA VAL A 274 18.48 9.55 17.20
C VAL A 274 18.35 8.51 18.33
N GLU A 275 17.31 7.68 18.30
CA GLU A 275 16.96 6.77 19.40
C GLU A 275 17.47 5.34 19.22
N GLN A 276 17.65 4.89 17.97
CA GLN A 276 18.13 3.53 17.70
C GLN A 276 19.66 3.45 17.71
N ARG A 277 20.20 2.42 18.36
CA ARG A 277 21.64 2.10 18.41
C ARG A 277 22.25 1.66 17.07
N GLY A 278 21.52 1.77 15.96
CA GLY A 278 21.98 1.47 14.60
C GLY A 278 21.46 2.54 13.63
N SER A 279 22.36 3.37 13.12
CA SER A 279 22.04 4.36 12.09
C SER A 279 22.22 3.75 10.72
N SER A 280 21.33 4.07 9.78
CA SER A 280 21.51 3.71 8.38
C SER A 280 22.58 4.55 7.69
N VAL A 281 23.13 5.62 8.29
CA VAL A 281 24.07 6.53 7.62
C VAL A 281 25.34 6.77 8.45
N LEU A 282 26.49 6.35 7.91
CA LEU A 282 27.81 6.65 8.48
C LEU A 282 28.49 7.80 7.72
N THR A 283 29.05 8.74 8.48
CA THR A 283 29.69 9.94 7.94
C THR A 283 31.19 9.76 7.79
N PHE A 284 31.75 10.07 6.61
CA PHE A 284 33.18 9.92 6.28
C PHE A 284 33.78 8.62 6.85
N PRO A 285 33.25 7.45 6.47
CA PRO A 285 33.52 6.18 7.16
C PRO A 285 35.01 5.81 7.10
N LEU A 286 35.57 5.43 8.25
CA LEU A 286 36.92 4.90 8.35
C LEU A 286 36.88 3.37 8.49
N PHE A 287 37.53 2.67 7.57
CA PHE A 287 37.55 1.21 7.52
C PHE A 287 38.82 0.66 8.20
N LYS A 288 38.66 -0.39 9.01
CA LYS A 288 39.77 -1.10 9.66
C LYS A 288 39.63 -2.60 9.50
N LEU A 289 40.73 -3.24 9.10
CA LEU A 289 40.85 -4.69 9.07
C LEU A 289 41.83 -5.12 10.15
N ASN A 290 41.43 -6.04 11.04
CA ASN A 290 42.27 -6.49 12.16
C ASN A 290 42.82 -5.35 13.05
N GLY A 291 42.07 -4.25 13.19
CA GLY A 291 42.44 -3.10 14.01
C GLY A 291 43.29 -2.03 13.31
N GLU A 292 43.86 -2.34 12.15
CA GLU A 292 44.67 -1.43 11.34
C GLU A 292 43.80 -0.67 10.32
N PRO A 293 43.99 0.64 10.14
CA PRO A 293 43.25 1.42 9.14
C PRO A 293 43.62 0.99 7.72
N ILE A 294 42.60 0.82 6.89
CA ILE A 294 42.78 0.66 5.44
C ILE A 294 43.15 2.02 4.85
N GLU A 295 43.81 2.01 3.69
CA GLU A 295 44.13 3.19 2.88
C GLU A 295 42.96 4.20 2.82
N ARG A 296 43.28 5.50 2.81
CA ARG A 296 42.28 6.56 2.94
C ARG A 296 41.27 6.50 1.80
N CYS A 297 40.04 6.11 2.13
CA CYS A 297 38.90 6.08 1.22
C CYS A 297 38.29 7.48 1.05
N PRO A 298 37.98 7.94 -0.17
CA PRO A 298 37.37 9.25 -0.43
C PRO A 298 35.86 9.33 -0.13
N ALA A 299 35.29 8.33 0.57
CA ALA A 299 33.85 8.25 0.86
C ALA A 299 33.33 9.48 1.63
N THR A 300 32.26 10.10 1.13
CA THR A 300 31.53 11.16 1.82
C THR A 300 30.62 10.56 2.89
N PHE A 301 29.83 9.54 2.52
CA PHE A 301 28.96 8.81 3.44
C PHE A 301 28.68 7.38 2.94
N LEU A 302 28.21 6.53 3.84
CA LEU A 302 27.79 5.15 3.59
C LEU A 302 26.36 4.97 4.09
N ILE A 303 25.48 4.45 3.24
CA ILE A 303 24.12 4.05 3.59
C ILE A 303 24.05 2.54 3.77
N ILE A 304 23.33 2.10 4.82
CA ILE A 304 23.20 0.71 5.26
C ILE A 304 21.71 0.39 5.33
N ASP A 305 21.27 -0.69 4.67
CA ASP A 305 19.84 -1.07 4.68
C ASP A 305 19.39 -1.79 5.97
N GLY A 306 20.32 -2.07 6.88
CA GLY A 306 20.07 -2.72 8.17
C GLY A 306 20.07 -4.26 8.12
N GLU A 307 20.08 -4.86 6.93
CA GLU A 307 19.97 -6.29 6.72
C GLU A 307 21.21 -6.86 6.02
N ASN A 308 21.44 -6.56 4.73
CA ASN A 308 22.52 -7.16 3.93
C ASN A 308 23.13 -6.25 2.83
N ARG A 309 22.65 -5.01 2.62
CA ARG A 309 23.13 -4.12 1.54
C ARG A 309 23.82 -2.86 2.05
N LEU A 310 24.82 -2.43 1.29
CA LEU A 310 25.64 -1.26 1.57
C LEU A 310 25.84 -0.44 0.29
N ALA A 311 25.59 0.88 0.36
CA ALA A 311 25.87 1.82 -0.71
C ALA A 311 26.83 2.91 -0.24
N LEU A 312 28.02 2.97 -0.83
CA LEU A 312 29.07 3.95 -0.52
C LEU A 312 29.06 5.07 -1.55
N PHE A 313 28.96 6.32 -1.07
CA PHE A 313 28.87 7.50 -1.92
C PHE A 313 30.13 8.35 -1.79
N TYR A 314 30.68 8.80 -2.93
CA TYR A 314 31.83 9.71 -2.96
C TYR A 314 31.74 10.70 -4.12
N ASN A 315 32.33 11.89 -3.91
CA ASN A 315 32.41 12.93 -4.92
C ASN A 315 33.56 12.65 -5.89
N ALA A 316 33.25 12.31 -7.14
CA ALA A 316 34.26 12.00 -8.16
C ALA A 316 35.00 13.26 -8.69
N ALA A 317 34.51 14.47 -8.42
CA ALA A 317 35.23 15.70 -8.76
C ALA A 317 36.39 16.02 -7.80
N CYS A 318 36.49 15.30 -6.67
CA CYS A 318 37.59 15.42 -5.72
C CYS A 318 38.80 14.58 -6.17
N VAL A 319 39.95 15.23 -6.39
CA VAL A 319 41.20 14.58 -6.83
C VAL A 319 41.77 13.69 -5.71
N CYS A 320 41.31 12.45 -5.61
CA CYS A 320 41.81 11.42 -4.70
C CYS A 320 42.25 10.18 -5.48
N SER A 321 43.15 9.38 -4.90
CA SER A 321 43.54 8.08 -5.47
C SER A 321 42.43 7.07 -5.24
N ASP A 322 41.97 6.39 -6.30
CA ASP A 322 40.94 5.35 -6.20
C ASP A 322 41.43 4.04 -5.56
N SER A 323 42.72 3.92 -5.25
CA SER A 323 43.33 2.75 -4.61
C SER A 323 42.60 2.29 -3.35
N GLY A 324 42.12 3.23 -2.52
CA GLY A 324 41.32 2.92 -1.34
C GLY A 324 39.98 2.24 -1.67
N LEU A 325 39.29 2.70 -2.72
CA LEU A 325 38.01 2.12 -3.18
C LEU A 325 38.22 0.73 -3.80
N VAL A 326 39.27 0.55 -4.60
CA VAL A 326 39.64 -0.75 -5.19
C VAL A 326 39.95 -1.78 -4.10
N ASN A 327 40.70 -1.39 -3.07
CA ASN A 327 40.99 -2.23 -1.93
C ASN A 327 39.71 -2.64 -1.18
N LEU A 328 38.78 -1.71 -0.96
CA LEU A 328 37.49 -2.01 -0.31
C LEU A 328 36.65 -3.00 -1.13
N ARG A 329 36.53 -2.81 -2.45
CA ARG A 329 35.83 -3.76 -3.33
C ARG A 329 36.38 -5.18 -3.19
N SER A 330 37.71 -5.32 -3.17
CA SER A 330 38.35 -6.63 -3.00
C SER A 330 37.98 -7.28 -1.67
N LEU A 331 37.89 -6.51 -0.58
CA LEU A 331 37.50 -7.02 0.74
C LEU A 331 36.05 -7.49 0.75
N PHE A 332 35.11 -6.68 0.25
CA PHE A 332 33.71 -7.08 0.15
C PHE A 332 33.46 -8.21 -0.86
N SER A 333 34.43 -8.58 -1.69
CA SER A 333 34.32 -9.72 -2.61
C SER A 333 34.95 -11.02 -2.09
N GLN A 334 35.95 -10.94 -1.21
CA GLN A 334 36.81 -12.09 -0.86
C GLN A 334 37.05 -12.29 0.64
N GLU A 335 36.85 -11.26 1.47
CA GLU A 335 37.26 -11.30 2.88
C GLU A 335 36.20 -11.94 3.78
N GLU A 336 36.63 -12.95 4.54
CA GLU A 336 35.81 -13.61 5.56
C GLU A 336 36.05 -13.05 6.96
N ASN A 337 37.13 -12.28 7.17
CA ASN A 337 37.47 -11.67 8.46
C ASN A 337 36.62 -10.43 8.75
N ALA A 338 36.48 -10.14 10.05
CA ALA A 338 35.68 -9.00 10.50
C ALA A 338 36.29 -7.65 10.09
N LEU A 339 35.48 -6.81 9.45
CA LEU A 339 35.79 -5.44 9.05
C LEU A 339 35.11 -4.46 10.02
N GLU A 340 35.87 -3.54 10.61
CA GLU A 340 35.31 -2.47 11.44
C GLU A 340 35.14 -1.19 10.61
N ILE A 341 33.97 -0.57 10.71
CA ILE A 341 33.65 0.71 10.07
C ILE A 341 33.35 1.72 11.17
N LEU A 342 34.15 2.78 11.24
CA LEU A 342 34.03 3.82 12.25
C LEU A 342 33.45 5.09 11.65
N ASP A 343 32.48 5.67 12.35
CA ASP A 343 31.98 6.99 12.04
C ASP A 343 33.00 8.07 12.46
N TYR A 344 33.29 8.99 11.55
CA TYR A 344 34.20 10.08 11.84
C TYR A 344 33.60 11.06 12.87
N LEU A 345 32.30 11.36 12.74
CA LEU A 345 31.59 12.26 13.64
C LEU A 345 31.22 11.56 14.95
N LYS A 346 31.36 12.30 16.06
CA LYS A 346 30.93 11.82 17.38
C LYS A 346 29.46 12.14 17.59
N HIS A 347 28.68 11.15 17.99
CA HIS A 347 27.31 11.32 18.46
C HIS A 347 27.30 11.27 19.99
N ASN A 348 26.77 12.30 20.65
CA ASN A 348 26.77 12.42 22.13
C ASN A 348 28.15 12.16 22.78
N GLY A 349 29.24 12.56 22.11
CA GLY A 349 30.61 12.37 22.58
C GLY A 349 31.25 11.00 22.30
N GLN A 350 30.50 10.03 21.75
CA GLN A 350 30.98 8.70 21.37
C GLN A 350 31.08 8.53 19.85
N ARG A 351 32.05 7.75 19.36
CA ARG A 351 32.13 7.39 17.94
C ARG A 351 31.32 6.12 17.70
N ARG A 352 30.48 6.13 16.66
CA ARG A 352 29.76 4.93 16.22
C ARG A 352 30.73 3.96 15.56
N LYS A 353 30.55 2.66 15.82
CA LYS A 353 31.36 1.56 15.29
C LYS A 353 30.41 0.47 14.80
N LEU A 354 30.51 0.14 13.52
CA LEU A 354 29.89 -1.02 12.91
C LEU A 354 30.95 -2.11 12.76
N VAL A 355 30.62 -3.35 13.08
CA VAL A 355 31.50 -4.51 12.85
C VAL A 355 30.80 -5.46 11.91
N VAL A 356 31.32 -5.55 10.69
CA VAL A 356 30.86 -6.49 9.67
C VAL A 356 31.64 -7.78 9.83
N SER A 357 31.01 -8.84 10.33
CA SER A 357 31.72 -10.10 10.63
C SER A 357 32.21 -10.83 9.38
N ARG A 358 31.47 -10.76 8.26
CA ARG A 358 31.78 -11.42 6.99
C ARG A 358 31.48 -10.47 5.81
N PRO A 359 32.42 -9.60 5.43
CA PRO A 359 32.22 -8.62 4.35
C PRO A 359 31.78 -9.24 3.02
N ASN A 360 32.31 -10.43 2.68
CA ASN A 360 31.97 -11.17 1.46
C ASN A 360 30.51 -11.65 1.36
N THR A 361 29.73 -11.56 2.44
CA THR A 361 28.30 -11.93 2.43
C THR A 361 27.37 -10.75 2.16
N LEU A 362 27.89 -9.52 2.09
CA LEU A 362 27.11 -8.31 1.88
C LEU A 362 27.13 -7.84 0.43
N GLU A 363 26.00 -7.33 -0.04
CA GLU A 363 25.91 -6.66 -1.34
C GLU A 363 26.42 -5.22 -1.21
N PHE A 364 27.65 -4.99 -1.68
CA PHE A 364 28.34 -3.69 -1.60
C PHE A 364 28.36 -2.99 -2.95
N THR A 365 27.80 -1.77 -3.01
CA THR A 365 27.72 -0.94 -4.22
C THR A 365 28.47 0.38 -4.00
N VAL A 366 29.32 0.76 -4.95
CA VAL A 366 30.06 2.03 -4.93
C VAL A 366 29.43 2.99 -5.92
N VAL A 367 28.99 4.16 -5.45
CA VAL A 367 28.33 5.19 -6.27
C VAL A 367 29.18 6.46 -6.28
N ALA A 368 29.53 6.91 -7.48
CA ALA A 368 30.14 8.22 -7.68
C ALA A 368 29.04 9.25 -7.95
N TYR A 369 29.21 10.45 -7.39
CA TYR A 369 28.42 11.60 -7.81
C TYR A 369 29.30 12.76 -8.29
N HIS A 370 28.75 13.54 -9.22
CA HIS A 370 29.42 14.67 -9.85
C HIS A 370 28.70 15.99 -9.60
N ASP A 371 29.41 17.10 -9.81
CA ASP A 371 28.86 18.45 -9.63
C ASP A 371 28.02 18.87 -10.85
N ASN A 372 26.70 18.82 -10.70
CA ASN A 372 25.73 19.32 -11.68
C ASN A 372 24.75 20.35 -11.08
N VAL A 373 25.18 21.07 -10.04
CA VAL A 373 24.35 22.10 -9.38
C VAL A 373 24.31 23.41 -10.19
N ASP A 374 25.40 23.77 -10.87
CA ASP A 374 25.42 24.93 -11.78
C ASP A 374 24.79 24.58 -13.14
N MET A 375 23.66 25.23 -13.47
CA MET A 375 22.97 25.04 -14.75
C MET A 375 23.75 25.53 -15.97
N ASN A 376 24.77 26.37 -15.79
CA ASN A 376 25.55 26.95 -16.89
C ASN A 376 26.79 26.13 -17.29
N LEU A 377 27.08 25.05 -16.56
CA LEU A 377 28.06 24.05 -16.95
C LEU A 377 27.41 23.16 -18.02
N GLY A 378 27.41 23.60 -19.28
CA GLY A 378 26.86 22.82 -20.40
C GLY A 378 27.46 21.40 -20.43
N PHE A 379 26.70 20.43 -20.99
CA PHE A 379 27.01 18.99 -21.04
C PHE A 379 28.51 18.69 -20.97
N ARG A 380 29.03 18.51 -19.75
CA ARG A 380 30.34 17.92 -19.58
C ARG A 380 30.11 16.45 -19.85
N THR A 381 30.80 15.89 -20.85
CA THR A 381 31.07 14.45 -20.87
C THR A 381 31.92 14.16 -19.64
N GLU A 382 31.25 14.02 -18.50
CA GLU A 382 31.89 13.64 -17.24
C GLU A 382 32.52 12.27 -17.48
N MET A 383 33.82 12.15 -17.18
CA MET A 383 34.50 10.87 -17.25
C MET A 383 33.88 9.99 -16.17
N ARG A 384 33.14 8.96 -16.60
CA ARG A 384 32.64 7.90 -15.72
C ARG A 384 33.79 7.40 -14.84
N SER A 385 33.51 7.20 -13.57
CA SER A 385 34.51 6.63 -12.68
C SER A 385 34.92 5.24 -13.18
N GLU A 386 36.21 4.93 -13.18
CA GLU A 386 36.70 3.58 -13.47
C GLU A 386 36.41 2.59 -12.32
N VAL A 387 36.02 3.08 -11.14
CA VAL A 387 35.86 2.28 -9.91
C VAL A 387 34.44 2.28 -9.35
N ALA A 388 33.56 3.21 -9.75
CA ALA A 388 32.16 3.17 -9.33
C ALA A 388 31.36 2.11 -10.08
N ASP A 389 30.37 1.52 -9.41
CA ASP A 389 29.35 0.67 -10.05
C ASP A 389 28.30 1.51 -10.79
N TYR A 390 28.12 2.76 -10.36
CA TYR A 390 27.17 3.71 -10.95
C TYR A 390 27.62 5.16 -10.73
N ASP A 391 27.34 6.03 -11.70
CA ASP A 391 27.65 7.47 -11.67
C ASP A 391 26.33 8.27 -11.75
N CYS A 392 26.21 9.37 -10.99
CA CYS A 392 25.05 10.26 -11.04
C CYS A 392 25.43 11.73 -10.74
N GLY A 393 24.52 12.69 -10.97
CA GLY A 393 24.73 14.07 -10.53
C GLY A 393 24.41 14.29 -9.05
N ALA A 394 24.98 15.32 -8.44
CA ALA A 394 24.64 15.74 -7.08
C ALA A 394 23.16 16.16 -6.96
N ALA A 395 22.59 16.81 -7.98
CA ALA A 395 21.16 17.12 -8.03
C ALA A 395 20.29 15.85 -8.15
N ASP A 396 20.75 14.82 -8.87
CA ASP A 396 20.07 13.52 -8.92
C ASP A 396 20.07 12.85 -7.55
N LEU A 397 21.25 12.79 -6.91
CA LEU A 397 21.37 12.17 -5.61
C LEU A 397 20.53 12.91 -4.56
N MET A 398 20.48 14.25 -4.62
CA MET A 398 19.59 15.04 -3.78
C MET A 398 18.12 14.65 -3.99
N ALA A 399 17.67 14.54 -5.24
CA ALA A 399 16.31 14.12 -5.57
C ALA A 399 16.00 12.71 -5.05
N ILE A 400 16.89 11.74 -5.27
CA ILE A 400 16.75 10.35 -4.79
C ILE A 400 16.67 10.32 -3.26
N LEU A 401 17.54 11.05 -2.56
CA LEU A 401 17.53 11.13 -1.09
C LEU A 401 16.23 11.76 -0.56
N MET A 402 15.63 12.72 -1.26
CA MET A 402 14.35 13.31 -0.86
C MET A 402 13.15 12.41 -1.17
N ALA A 403 13.18 11.70 -2.30
CA ALA A 403 12.08 10.87 -2.79
C ALA A 403 12.01 9.49 -2.09
N ALA A 404 13.15 8.82 -1.88
CA ALA A 404 13.16 7.45 -1.37
C ALA A 404 12.54 7.31 0.02
N ASN A 405 11.74 6.27 0.22
CA ASN A 405 10.97 6.00 1.43
C ASN A 405 11.80 5.38 2.57
N SER A 406 12.98 4.83 2.27
CA SER A 406 13.89 4.26 3.27
C SER A 406 15.32 4.15 2.74
N ALA A 407 16.27 3.92 3.65
CA ALA A 407 17.65 3.59 3.30
C ALA A 407 17.75 2.32 2.44
N SER A 408 16.88 1.34 2.69
CA SER A 408 16.82 0.09 1.92
C SER A 408 16.42 0.31 0.47
N GLU A 409 15.51 1.26 0.20
CA GLU A 409 15.11 1.60 -1.17
C GLU A 409 16.27 2.20 -1.97
N ILE A 410 17.09 3.05 -1.35
CA ILE A 410 18.30 3.63 -1.97
C ILE A 410 19.31 2.53 -2.29
N CYS A 411 19.66 1.70 -1.30
CA CYS A 411 20.60 0.59 -1.51
C CYS A 411 20.10 -0.38 -2.60
N SER A 412 18.80 -0.69 -2.61
CA SER A 412 18.18 -1.58 -3.58
C SER A 412 18.20 -1.02 -4.99
N PHE A 413 17.90 0.28 -5.15
CA PHE A 413 17.97 0.95 -6.44
C PHE A 413 19.38 0.91 -7.01
N PHE A 414 20.38 1.42 -6.27
CA PHE A 414 21.76 1.46 -6.75
C PHE A 414 22.34 0.07 -7.01
N HIS A 415 22.00 -0.93 -6.19
CA HIS A 415 22.38 -2.31 -6.44
C HIS A 415 21.72 -2.86 -7.72
N SER A 416 20.43 -2.58 -7.94
CA SER A 416 19.70 -3.05 -9.12
C SER A 416 20.27 -2.49 -10.43
N VAL A 417 20.66 -1.22 -10.46
CA VAL A 417 21.28 -0.60 -11.64
C VAL A 417 22.72 -1.06 -11.85
N ALA A 418 23.47 -1.27 -10.76
CA ALA A 418 24.83 -1.80 -10.82
C ALA A 418 24.89 -3.23 -11.39
N THR A 419 23.84 -4.02 -11.14
CA THR A 419 23.79 -5.44 -11.52
C THR A 419 22.95 -5.74 -12.76
N SER A 420 22.18 -4.77 -13.27
CA SER A 420 21.39 -4.93 -14.50
C SER A 420 22.30 -4.81 -15.74
N PRO A 421 22.53 -5.89 -16.50
CA PRO A 421 23.44 -5.87 -17.65
C PRO A 421 22.83 -5.19 -18.89
N THR A 422 21.55 -4.80 -18.85
CA THR A 422 20.71 -4.51 -20.03
C THR A 422 20.03 -3.14 -20.03
N THR A 423 20.11 -2.36 -18.95
CA THR A 423 19.51 -1.01 -18.94
C THR A 423 20.55 0.04 -19.29
N LEU A 424 20.62 0.40 -20.57
CA LEU A 424 21.41 1.56 -21.02
C LEU A 424 20.52 2.79 -20.90
N LEU A 425 20.73 3.58 -19.85
CA LEU A 425 20.16 4.93 -19.81
C LEU A 425 20.67 5.71 -21.01
N SER A 426 19.74 6.33 -21.75
CA SER A 426 20.10 7.36 -22.70
C SER A 426 21.02 8.37 -21.99
N PRO A 427 22.12 8.83 -22.61
CA PRO A 427 23.07 9.74 -21.96
C PRO A 427 22.46 11.08 -21.52
N PHE A 428 21.18 11.32 -21.83
CA PHE A 428 20.42 12.51 -21.51
C PHE A 428 19.38 12.32 -20.39
N VAL A 429 19.15 11.08 -19.92
CA VAL A 429 18.17 10.79 -18.86
C VAL A 429 18.83 10.94 -17.49
N ALA A 430 18.19 11.70 -16.60
CA ALA A 430 18.69 11.91 -15.25
C ALA A 430 18.55 10.62 -14.42
N ALA A 431 19.52 10.34 -13.54
CA ALA A 431 19.47 9.14 -12.69
C ALA A 431 18.27 9.18 -11.73
N SER A 432 17.85 10.38 -11.34
CA SER A 432 16.66 10.61 -10.51
C SER A 432 15.35 10.36 -11.27
N ASP A 433 15.24 10.71 -12.56
CA ASP A 433 14.06 10.38 -13.37
C ASP A 433 13.88 8.86 -13.43
N TYR A 434 14.98 8.13 -13.63
CA TYR A 434 14.98 6.68 -13.62
C TYR A 434 14.60 6.10 -12.24
N PHE A 435 15.08 6.70 -11.14
CA PHE A 435 14.65 6.33 -9.80
C PHE A 435 13.15 6.53 -9.58
N ILE A 436 12.60 7.67 -10.00
CA ILE A 436 11.17 7.99 -9.85
C ILE A 436 10.32 6.98 -10.62
N VAL A 437 10.66 6.69 -11.87
CA VAL A 437 9.93 5.70 -12.69
C VAL A 437 10.06 4.30 -12.10
N TRP A 438 11.26 3.91 -11.65
CA TRP A 438 11.48 2.62 -10.96
C TRP A 438 10.65 2.50 -9.68
N MET A 439 10.60 3.56 -8.88
CA MET A 439 9.82 3.62 -7.64
C MET A 439 8.32 3.54 -7.93
N ALA A 440 7.81 4.31 -8.90
CA ALA A 440 6.40 4.34 -9.28
C ALA A 440 5.91 2.99 -9.83
N ASN A 441 6.78 2.24 -10.50
CA ASN A 441 6.48 0.93 -11.07
C ASN A 441 6.88 -0.24 -10.13
N ASN A 442 6.68 -0.07 -8.83
CA ASN A 442 6.90 -1.11 -7.82
C ASN A 442 8.30 -1.74 -7.85
N ARG A 443 9.33 -0.92 -8.11
CA ARG A 443 10.74 -1.34 -8.19
C ARG A 443 11.03 -2.28 -9.37
N GLN A 444 10.20 -2.24 -10.38
CA GLN A 444 10.42 -2.78 -11.72
C GLN A 444 10.25 -1.63 -12.72
N ILE A 445 10.75 -1.74 -13.94
CA ILE A 445 10.45 -0.73 -14.98
C ILE A 445 9.79 -1.36 -16.20
N LEU A 446 9.97 -2.67 -16.36
CA LEU A 446 9.33 -3.49 -17.37
C LEU A 446 8.71 -4.67 -16.65
N ASP A 447 7.43 -4.91 -16.92
CA ASP A 447 6.62 -5.95 -16.29
C ASP A 447 6.93 -7.35 -16.83
N GLY A 448 7.45 -7.44 -18.06
CA GLY A 448 7.78 -8.68 -18.75
C GLY A 448 9.27 -9.00 -18.82
N VAL A 449 9.65 -9.71 -19.89
CA VAL A 449 11.01 -10.24 -20.11
C VAL A 449 11.89 -9.38 -21.00
N GLU A 450 11.44 -8.18 -21.36
CA GLU A 450 12.11 -7.32 -22.33
C GLU A 450 13.55 -6.95 -21.87
N ASP A 451 13.78 -6.89 -20.56
CA ASP A 451 15.09 -6.61 -19.95
C ASP A 451 16.09 -7.77 -19.99
N ARG A 452 15.72 -8.94 -20.52
CA ARG A 452 16.56 -10.16 -20.47
C ARG A 452 17.60 -10.22 -21.58
N ASP A 453 17.21 -9.84 -22.80
CA ASP A 453 18.01 -10.08 -24.02
C ASP A 453 18.40 -8.81 -24.80
N ALA A 454 17.83 -7.65 -24.45
CA ALA A 454 18.08 -6.40 -25.16
C ALA A 454 18.64 -5.33 -24.22
N GLY A 455 19.67 -4.61 -24.69
CA GLY A 455 20.04 -3.31 -24.14
C GLY A 455 18.92 -2.33 -24.41
N ILE A 456 17.93 -2.20 -23.51
CA ILE A 456 16.80 -1.30 -23.72
C ILE A 456 17.28 0.11 -23.43
N THR A 457 17.22 0.97 -24.45
CA THR A 457 17.29 2.42 -24.26
C THR A 457 15.90 2.90 -23.90
N LEU A 458 15.69 3.21 -22.62
CA LEU A 458 14.45 3.83 -22.17
C LEU A 458 14.48 5.31 -22.58
N ALA A 459 13.53 5.72 -23.41
CA ALA A 459 13.20 7.12 -23.60
C ALA A 459 12.18 7.48 -22.50
N LEU A 460 12.68 7.89 -21.34
CA LEU A 460 11.84 8.48 -20.30
C LEU A 460 11.52 9.92 -20.71
N ASP A 461 10.35 10.41 -20.30
CA ASP A 461 10.00 11.80 -20.51
C ASP A 461 10.99 12.69 -19.74
N TYR A 462 11.44 13.77 -20.39
CA TYR A 462 12.30 14.75 -19.75
C TYR A 462 11.47 15.48 -18.68
N ASN A 463 11.93 15.46 -17.41
CA ASN A 463 11.34 16.14 -16.23
C ASN A 463 10.43 15.32 -15.29
N GLU A 464 10.51 13.99 -15.29
CA GLU A 464 9.83 13.14 -14.28
C GLU A 464 10.12 13.58 -12.84
N THR A 465 11.36 13.97 -12.54
CA THR A 465 11.78 14.42 -11.21
C THR A 465 11.08 15.71 -10.77
N ASP A 466 11.05 16.74 -11.63
CA ASP A 466 10.41 18.00 -11.31
C ASP A 466 8.88 17.85 -11.24
N GLY A 467 8.31 16.98 -12.09
CA GLY A 467 6.89 16.59 -12.04
C GLY A 467 6.54 15.89 -10.72
N PHE A 468 7.38 14.96 -10.28
CA PHE A 468 7.24 14.28 -8.99
C PHE A 468 7.23 15.25 -7.82
N PHE A 469 8.17 16.20 -7.74
CA PHE A 469 8.17 17.17 -6.64
C PHE A 469 6.97 18.11 -6.69
N ALA A 470 6.52 18.49 -7.88
CA ALA A 470 5.30 19.29 -8.01
C ALA A 470 4.07 18.53 -7.51
N GLU A 471 3.95 17.24 -7.83
CA GLU A 471 2.89 16.38 -7.31
C GLU A 471 3.02 16.16 -5.80
N TYR A 472 4.23 15.92 -5.30
CA TYR A 472 4.52 15.75 -3.88
C TYR A 472 4.00 16.94 -3.06
N PHE A 473 4.29 18.18 -3.48
CA PHE A 473 3.79 19.38 -2.80
C PHE A 473 2.27 19.57 -2.91
N ARG A 474 1.68 19.17 -4.04
CA ARG A 474 0.23 19.28 -4.25
C ARG A 474 -0.56 18.25 -3.45
N ASN A 475 -0.09 17.01 -3.39
CA ASN A 475 -0.88 15.86 -2.95
C ASN A 475 -0.39 15.31 -1.60
N SER A 476 0.91 15.13 -1.45
CA SER A 476 1.49 14.37 -0.33
C SER A 476 1.69 15.24 0.93
N VAL A 477 2.08 16.50 0.76
CA VAL A 477 2.40 17.41 1.89
C VAL A 477 1.45 18.60 1.99
N ILE A 478 0.28 18.54 1.36
CA ILE A 478 -0.73 19.60 1.43
C ILE A 478 -1.22 19.88 2.86
N ASP A 479 -1.25 18.84 3.69
CA ASP A 479 -1.62 18.91 5.10
C ASP A 479 -0.39 19.03 6.02
N PHE A 480 0.79 19.33 5.46
CA PHE A 480 2.03 19.56 6.22
C PHE A 480 2.15 21.04 6.64
N PRO A 481 2.34 21.36 7.92
CA PRO A 481 2.39 22.73 8.45
C PRO A 481 3.76 23.42 8.24
N PHE A 482 4.08 23.77 6.99
CA PHE A 482 5.35 24.41 6.58
C PHE A 482 5.73 25.68 7.36
N ASP A 483 4.76 26.57 7.62
CA ASP A 483 4.99 27.88 8.29
C ASP A 483 5.33 27.75 9.79
N ARG A 484 5.30 26.53 10.32
CA ARG A 484 5.49 26.23 11.74
C ARG A 484 6.58 25.18 11.99
N CYS A 485 7.35 24.75 10.99
CA CYS A 485 8.41 23.73 11.12
C CYS A 485 9.45 24.04 12.21
N GLY A 486 9.79 25.31 12.46
CA GLY A 486 10.69 25.68 13.56
C GLY A 486 10.09 25.53 14.97
N LYS A 487 8.78 25.29 15.07
CA LYS A 487 8.02 25.09 16.31
C LYS A 487 7.46 23.66 16.44
N TRP A 488 7.28 22.95 15.33
CA TRP A 488 6.70 21.61 15.28
C TRP A 488 7.76 20.51 15.34
N ILE A 489 7.36 19.30 15.76
CA ILE A 489 8.28 18.20 16.07
C ILE A 489 8.91 17.55 14.82
N LEU A 490 8.30 17.73 13.63
CA LEU A 490 8.63 16.99 12.41
C LEU A 490 9.57 17.70 11.42
N GLY A 491 10.27 18.78 11.79
CA GLY A 491 11.35 19.35 10.95
C GLY A 491 11.06 19.50 9.45
N SER A 492 11.81 18.79 8.59
CA SER A 492 11.63 18.77 7.12
C SER A 492 10.73 17.59 6.69
N PRO A 493 9.80 17.79 5.73
CA PRO A 493 8.87 16.75 5.30
C PRO A 493 9.58 15.58 4.58
N TYR A 494 10.80 15.77 4.07
CA TYR A 494 11.54 14.71 3.36
C TYR A 494 12.01 13.57 4.25
N ALA A 495 12.02 13.74 5.57
CA ALA A 495 12.32 12.66 6.52
C ALA A 495 11.13 11.76 6.80
N PHE A 496 9.98 12.05 6.19
CA PHE A 496 8.75 11.31 6.42
C PHE A 496 8.16 10.80 5.12
N THR A 497 7.47 9.67 5.24
CA THR A 497 6.50 9.20 4.25
C THR A 497 5.11 9.57 4.72
N PHE A 498 4.22 9.85 3.76
CA PHE A 498 2.88 10.33 4.02
C PHE A 498 1.88 9.33 3.44
N ARG A 499 1.01 8.77 4.29
CA ARG A 499 -0.03 7.84 3.85
C ARG A 499 -1.39 8.46 4.12
N LYS A 500 -2.12 8.78 3.05
CA LYS A 500 -3.50 9.26 3.17
C LYS A 500 -4.41 8.08 3.49
N ASN A 501 -5.18 8.18 4.56
CA ASN A 501 -6.18 7.16 4.91
C ASN A 501 -7.52 7.43 4.22
N GLU A 502 -8.45 6.47 4.32
CA GLU A 502 -9.77 6.53 3.68
C GLU A 502 -10.62 7.72 4.15
N ARG A 503 -10.37 8.24 5.37
CA ARG A 503 -11.05 9.41 5.94
C ARG A 503 -10.36 10.75 5.60
N GLY A 504 -9.34 10.72 4.75
CA GLY A 504 -8.67 11.90 4.24
C GLY A 504 -7.69 12.57 5.21
N PHE A 505 -7.30 11.90 6.30
CA PHE A 505 -6.17 12.26 7.16
C PHE A 505 -4.87 11.72 6.57
N ILE A 506 -3.76 12.38 6.88
CA ILE A 506 -2.42 11.96 6.47
C ILE A 506 -1.68 11.38 7.68
N GLU A 507 -1.36 10.09 7.62
CA GLU A 507 -0.42 9.44 8.53
C GLU A 507 1.00 9.85 8.18
N ILE A 508 1.77 10.26 9.19
CA ILE A 508 3.16 10.70 9.03
C ILE A 508 4.08 9.63 9.60
N ILE A 509 4.92 9.02 8.77
CA ILE A 509 5.75 7.88 9.15
C ILE A 509 7.22 8.23 8.91
N GLY A 510 8.07 8.09 9.93
CA GLY A 510 9.51 8.36 9.82
C GLY A 510 10.21 7.41 8.86
N LYS A 511 11.03 7.93 7.95
CA LYS A 511 11.83 7.12 7.01
C LYS A 511 13.00 6.38 7.67
N SER A 512 13.43 6.82 8.86
CA SER A 512 14.57 6.25 9.58
C SER A 512 14.24 5.02 10.41
N ASP A 513 13.03 4.95 10.97
CA ASP A 513 12.62 3.92 11.93
C ASP A 513 11.23 3.34 11.65
N HIS A 514 10.58 3.79 10.57
CA HIS A 514 9.23 3.39 10.18
C HIS A 514 8.17 3.61 11.27
N GLN A 515 8.46 4.48 12.26
CA GLN A 515 7.51 4.80 13.32
C GLN A 515 6.46 5.78 12.81
N SER A 516 5.19 5.48 13.10
CA SER A 516 4.10 6.44 12.91
C SER A 516 4.19 7.53 13.96
N PHE A 517 4.22 8.78 13.52
CA PHE A 517 4.14 9.97 14.35
C PHE A 517 2.68 10.43 14.55
N GLY A 518 1.72 9.68 14.01
CA GLY A 518 0.30 9.98 14.12
C GLY A 518 -0.33 10.52 12.82
N LEU A 519 -1.59 10.91 12.92
CA LEU A 519 -2.46 11.34 11.84
C LEU A 519 -2.66 12.86 11.88
N THR A 520 -2.62 13.52 10.73
CA THR A 520 -2.80 14.98 10.63
C THR A 520 -3.86 15.33 9.60
N LYS A 521 -4.63 16.39 9.85
CA LYS A 521 -5.58 16.95 8.90
C LYS A 521 -5.49 18.47 8.89
N ARG A 522 -5.46 19.05 7.70
CA ARG A 522 -5.63 20.50 7.48
C ARG A 522 -7.11 20.86 7.40
N LEU A 523 -7.46 21.93 8.10
CA LEU A 523 -8.77 22.56 8.12
C LEU A 523 -8.61 24.03 7.67
N LEU A 524 -9.70 24.66 7.22
CA LEU A 524 -9.71 26.09 6.92
C LEU A 524 -10.56 26.82 7.97
N ASP A 525 -10.00 27.89 8.54
CA ASP A 525 -10.78 28.73 9.44
C ASP A 525 -11.74 29.67 8.68
N MET A 526 -12.53 30.44 9.42
CA MET A 526 -13.52 31.37 8.84
C MET A 526 -12.90 32.46 7.94
N ASN A 527 -11.60 32.72 8.06
CA ASN A 527 -10.87 33.68 7.22
C ASN A 527 -10.17 33.01 6.02
N GLY A 528 -10.29 31.68 5.89
CA GLY A 528 -9.58 30.89 4.89
C GLY A 528 -8.13 30.57 5.25
N GLU A 529 -7.71 30.82 6.50
CA GLU A 529 -6.36 30.52 6.96
C GLU A 529 -6.26 29.03 7.38
N PRO A 530 -5.14 28.35 7.04
CA PRO A 530 -4.97 26.94 7.37
C PRO A 530 -4.76 26.73 8.87
N CYS A 531 -5.53 25.81 9.44
CA CYS A 531 -5.34 25.25 10.78
C CYS A 531 -5.12 23.74 10.67
N PHE A 532 -4.48 23.13 11.66
CA PHE A 532 -4.21 21.69 11.63
C PHE A 532 -4.61 21.02 12.94
N ILE A 533 -5.12 19.80 12.81
CA ILE A 533 -5.33 18.90 13.94
C ILE A 533 -4.45 17.67 13.77
N HIS A 534 -3.89 17.21 14.88
CA HIS A 534 -3.00 16.07 14.93
C HIS A 534 -3.38 15.09 16.02
N LEU A 535 -3.52 13.83 15.63
CA LEU A 535 -3.84 12.70 16.50
C LEU A 535 -2.56 11.88 16.62
N GLY A 536 -2.05 11.68 17.83
CA GLY A 536 -0.83 10.91 18.03
C GLY A 536 -0.84 10.14 19.35
N ALA A 537 0.21 9.37 19.60
CA ALA A 537 0.39 8.63 20.85
C ALA A 537 1.77 8.93 21.47
N SER A 538 1.82 9.03 22.80
CA SER A 538 3.06 9.29 23.52
C SER A 538 3.86 7.99 23.70
N ILE A 539 4.91 7.83 22.89
CA ILE A 539 5.87 6.70 23.00
C ILE A 539 6.55 6.70 24.38
N GLU A 540 6.91 7.87 24.92
CA GLU A 540 7.54 7.96 26.23
C GLU A 540 6.64 7.42 27.35
N SER A 541 5.33 7.64 27.26
CA SER A 541 4.35 7.15 28.25
C SER A 541 4.19 5.63 28.26
N ALA A 542 4.63 4.94 27.20
CA ALA A 542 4.55 3.49 27.10
C ALA A 542 5.70 2.77 27.82
N ARG A 543 6.80 3.47 28.16
CA ARG A 543 8.05 2.85 28.66
C ARG A 543 7.90 2.14 30.01
N ASP A 544 6.96 2.58 30.85
CA ASP A 544 6.69 2.01 32.18
C ASP A 544 5.37 1.24 32.26
N VAL A 545 4.72 1.00 31.11
CA VAL A 545 3.46 0.25 31.03
C VAL A 545 3.76 -1.26 31.04
N PRO A 546 3.04 -2.08 31.85
CA PRO A 546 3.18 -3.53 31.81
C PRO A 546 2.90 -4.08 30.40
N PRO A 547 3.67 -5.07 29.88
CA PRO A 547 3.54 -5.56 28.51
C PRO A 547 2.11 -5.94 28.10
N MET A 548 1.36 -6.61 28.98
CA MET A 548 -0.03 -6.99 28.72
C MET A 548 -0.96 -5.79 28.54
N ASN A 549 -0.75 -4.72 29.32
CA ASN A 549 -1.53 -3.48 29.19
C ASN A 549 -1.11 -2.69 27.95
N LEU A 550 0.17 -2.77 27.57
CA LEU A 550 0.68 -2.16 26.36
C LEU A 550 0.06 -2.79 25.12
N GLU A 551 0.01 -4.12 25.04
CA GLU A 551 -0.63 -4.85 23.95
C GLU A 551 -2.13 -4.53 23.85
N GLN A 552 -2.84 -4.52 25.00
CA GLN A 552 -4.26 -4.14 25.04
C GLN A 552 -4.48 -2.70 24.57
N GLY A 553 -3.75 -1.73 25.12
CA GLY A 553 -3.87 -0.32 24.75
C GLY A 553 -3.54 -0.07 23.27
N ALA A 554 -2.49 -0.72 22.77
CA ALA A 554 -2.09 -0.60 21.37
C ALA A 554 -3.14 -1.19 20.40
N SER A 555 -3.85 -2.25 20.80
CA SER A 555 -4.93 -2.83 19.99
C SER A 555 -6.20 -1.96 19.90
N VAL A 556 -6.41 -1.07 20.86
CA VAL A 556 -7.61 -0.20 20.94
C VAL A 556 -7.34 1.20 20.38
N LEU A 557 -6.09 1.64 20.30
CA LEU A 557 -5.73 2.96 19.75
C LEU A 557 -6.37 3.27 18.37
N PRO A 558 -6.40 2.35 17.38
CA PRO A 558 -7.05 2.62 16.10
C PRO A 558 -8.54 2.96 16.21
N LEU A 559 -9.24 2.41 17.22
CA LEU A 559 -10.65 2.74 17.49
C LEU A 559 -10.80 4.20 17.93
N PHE A 560 -9.91 4.69 18.80
CA PHE A 560 -9.93 6.07 19.28
C PHE A 560 -9.57 7.05 18.17
N GLU A 561 -8.61 6.71 17.32
CA GLU A 561 -8.27 7.49 16.14
C GLU A 561 -9.47 7.58 15.18
N ASP A 562 -10.13 6.46 14.88
CA ASP A 562 -11.33 6.44 14.03
C ASP A 562 -12.47 7.32 14.58
N LEU A 563 -12.72 7.27 15.89
CA LEU A 563 -13.71 8.12 16.56
C LEU A 563 -13.38 9.61 16.42
N LEU A 564 -12.12 9.99 16.67
CA LEU A 564 -11.66 11.37 16.56
C LEU A 564 -11.67 11.87 15.11
N MET A 565 -11.35 11.02 14.14
CA MET A 565 -11.45 11.36 12.72
C MET A 565 -12.89 11.62 12.29
N CYS A 566 -13.83 10.75 12.69
CA CYS A 566 -15.26 10.96 12.41
C CYS A 566 -15.75 12.28 13.01
N LEU A 567 -15.38 12.56 14.26
CA LEU A 567 -15.67 13.82 14.93
C LEU A 567 -15.16 15.03 14.13
N VAL A 568 -13.91 14.97 13.68
CA VAL A 568 -13.29 16.08 12.93
C VAL A 568 -14.02 16.35 11.63
N LEU A 569 -14.39 15.31 10.90
CA LEU A 569 -15.12 15.47 9.63
C LEU A 569 -16.54 16.00 9.85
N ASP A 570 -17.23 15.54 10.89
CA ASP A 570 -18.61 15.97 11.16
C ASP A 570 -18.71 17.40 11.71
N ALA A 571 -17.67 17.86 12.42
CA ALA A 571 -17.61 19.15 13.12
C ALA A 571 -16.42 20.02 12.69
N GLU A 572 -16.01 19.92 11.43
CA GLU A 572 -14.87 20.65 10.87
C GLU A 572 -14.92 22.16 11.13
N PRO A 573 -16.04 22.88 10.88
CA PRO A 573 -16.11 24.33 11.14
C PRO A 573 -15.94 24.68 12.62
N GLU A 574 -16.55 23.92 13.52
CA GLU A 574 -16.48 24.13 14.96
C GLU A 574 -15.06 23.90 15.49
N ILE A 575 -14.38 22.86 15.01
CA ILE A 575 -13.00 22.54 15.39
C ILE A 575 -12.03 23.56 14.78
N ALA A 576 -12.21 23.96 13.51
CA ALA A 576 -11.41 25.01 12.91
C ALA A 576 -11.53 26.33 13.70
N SER A 577 -12.74 26.68 14.15
CA SER A 577 -12.97 27.85 15.01
C SER A 577 -12.28 27.74 16.38
N LEU A 578 -12.13 26.53 16.93
CA LEU A 578 -11.44 26.30 18.21
C LEU A 578 -9.92 26.49 18.09
N ILE A 579 -9.38 26.31 16.88
CA ILE A 579 -7.93 26.35 16.60
C ILE A 579 -7.50 27.67 15.92
N SER A 580 -8.47 28.45 15.40
CA SER A 580 -8.21 29.73 14.71
C SER A 580 -7.36 30.68 15.57
N GLY A 581 -6.33 31.26 14.94
CA GLY A 581 -5.34 32.13 15.60
C GLY A 581 -4.17 31.41 16.29
N LYS A 582 -4.31 30.14 16.69
CA LYS A 582 -3.21 29.28 17.17
C LYS A 582 -2.61 28.44 16.06
N GLY A 583 -3.47 27.95 15.17
CA GLY A 583 -3.12 27.22 13.95
C GLY A 583 -2.88 25.71 14.15
N TYR A 584 -2.82 25.20 15.38
CA TYR A 584 -2.55 23.78 15.64
C TYR A 584 -3.21 23.25 16.93
N LEU A 585 -3.78 22.04 16.89
CA LEU A 585 -4.25 21.28 18.05
C LEU A 585 -3.73 19.84 18.02
N GLU A 586 -3.10 19.42 19.10
CA GLU A 586 -2.62 18.05 19.29
C GLU A 586 -3.53 17.29 20.26
N LEU A 587 -3.96 16.11 19.86
CA LEU A 587 -4.62 15.14 20.73
C LEU A 587 -3.66 13.95 20.90
N ILE A 588 -2.97 13.91 22.03
CA ILE A 588 -1.94 12.91 22.33
C ILE A 588 -2.48 11.86 23.28
N TYR A 589 -2.63 10.64 22.79
CA TYR A 589 -3.00 9.48 23.59
C TYR A 589 -1.85 9.08 24.51
N VAL A 590 -2.18 8.84 25.77
CA VAL A 590 -1.26 8.41 26.84
C VAL A 590 -1.69 7.02 27.28
N MET A 591 -0.77 6.06 27.12
CA MET A 591 -1.05 4.65 27.37
C MET A 591 -1.50 4.41 28.82
N PRO A 592 -2.65 3.72 29.05
CA PRO A 592 -3.14 3.45 30.38
C PRO A 592 -2.22 2.48 31.14
N GLY A 593 -2.15 2.64 32.46
CA GLY A 593 -1.35 1.78 33.35
C GLY A 593 0.06 2.31 33.69
N GLY A 594 0.57 3.30 32.96
CA GLY A 594 1.82 4.00 33.28
C GLY A 594 1.63 5.16 34.27
N ALA A 595 2.74 5.67 34.82
CA ALA A 595 2.73 6.81 35.75
C ALA A 595 2.16 8.08 35.11
N ALA A 596 2.43 8.29 33.82
CA ALA A 596 1.92 9.44 33.06
C ALA A 596 0.39 9.46 33.01
N ALA A 597 -0.25 8.35 32.61
CA ALA A 597 -1.71 8.24 32.58
C ALA A 597 -2.34 8.38 33.98
N ASN A 598 -1.67 7.90 35.02
CA ASN A 598 -2.14 8.04 36.41
C ASN A 598 -2.11 9.47 36.93
N SER A 599 -1.28 10.33 36.34
CA SER A 599 -1.18 11.75 36.71
C SER A 599 -2.24 12.64 36.03
N LEU A 600 -2.91 12.14 34.98
CA LEU A 600 -3.97 12.88 34.29
C LEU A 600 -5.22 12.98 35.17
N PRO A 601 -5.91 14.14 35.20
CA PRO A 601 -7.14 14.29 35.94
C PRO A 601 -8.30 13.57 35.24
N THR A 602 -9.14 12.89 36.01
CA THR A 602 -10.38 12.31 35.50
C THR A 602 -11.34 13.41 35.09
N VAL A 603 -11.76 13.40 33.83
CA VAL A 603 -12.71 14.35 33.25
C VAL A 603 -14.07 13.72 33.00
N ASP A 604 -14.11 12.39 32.87
CA ASP A 604 -15.33 11.59 32.72
C ASP A 604 -15.19 10.25 33.45
N GLU A 605 -15.94 10.07 34.55
CA GLU A 605 -15.94 8.81 35.30
C GLU A 605 -16.77 7.70 34.61
N GLN A 606 -17.75 8.06 33.78
CA GLN A 606 -18.65 7.09 33.13
C GLN A 606 -17.97 6.35 31.98
N LEU A 607 -17.14 7.07 31.22
CA LEU A 607 -16.35 6.50 30.12
C LEU A 607 -14.89 6.26 30.50
N GLY A 608 -14.49 6.54 31.74
CA GLY A 608 -13.13 6.34 32.23
C GLY A 608 -12.09 7.22 31.51
N ILE A 609 -12.46 8.45 31.15
CA ILE A 609 -11.59 9.37 30.42
C ILE A 609 -10.84 10.26 31.39
N LYS A 610 -9.52 10.32 31.21
CA LYS A 610 -8.64 11.27 31.86
C LYS A 610 -8.03 12.17 30.80
N ALA A 611 -8.05 13.48 31.00
CA ALA A 611 -7.50 14.41 30.01
C ALA A 611 -6.97 15.69 30.66
N PHE A 612 -5.90 16.24 30.08
CA PHE A 612 -5.27 17.48 30.52
C PHE A 612 -4.91 18.35 29.32
N TYR A 613 -5.26 19.63 29.39
CA TYR A 613 -4.92 20.61 28.37
C TYR A 613 -3.76 21.49 28.80
N THR A 614 -2.83 21.76 27.88
CA THR A 614 -1.71 22.68 28.08
C THR A 614 -1.42 23.51 26.84
N GLU A 615 -0.94 24.74 27.06
CA GLU A 615 -0.43 25.64 26.04
C GLU A 615 1.06 25.91 26.31
N MET A 616 1.93 24.96 25.95
CA MET A 616 3.38 25.18 26.03
C MET A 616 3.90 25.78 24.73
N LYS A 617 4.17 24.94 23.72
CA LYS A 617 4.56 25.37 22.36
C LYS A 617 3.37 25.36 21.40
N HIS A 618 2.47 24.39 21.58
CA HIS A 618 1.22 24.18 20.84
C HIS A 618 0.07 23.97 21.83
N SER A 619 -1.16 24.07 21.34
CA SER A 619 -2.35 23.63 22.09
C SER A 619 -2.38 22.10 22.07
N THR A 620 -2.15 21.48 23.21
CA THR A 620 -2.02 20.02 23.33
C THR A 620 -2.96 19.49 24.41
N VAL A 621 -3.74 18.47 24.06
CA VAL A 621 -4.55 17.67 24.98
C VAL A 621 -3.89 16.31 25.13
N PHE A 622 -3.44 16.00 26.33
CA PHE A 622 -3.03 14.65 26.69
C PHE A 622 -4.23 13.90 27.24
N TYR A 623 -4.56 12.73 26.69
CA TYR A 623 -5.72 11.95 27.13
C TYR A 623 -5.41 10.47 27.31
N SER A 624 -6.11 9.82 28.22
CA SER A 624 -6.05 8.38 28.46
C SER A 624 -7.47 7.87 28.71
N VAL A 625 -7.74 6.65 28.27
CA VAL A 625 -9.09 6.07 28.26
C VAL A 625 -9.02 4.66 28.83
N ASP A 626 -9.85 4.37 29.83
CA ASP A 626 -10.06 3.00 30.28
C ASP A 626 -10.77 2.21 29.17
N SER A 627 -10.01 1.35 28.50
CA SER A 627 -10.47 0.66 27.30
C SER A 627 -11.60 -0.34 27.59
N GLU A 628 -11.61 -0.97 28.77
CA GLU A 628 -12.65 -1.93 29.14
C GLU A 628 -13.97 -1.22 29.41
N ILE A 629 -13.93 -0.12 30.16
CA ILE A 629 -15.13 0.70 30.42
C ILE A 629 -15.68 1.25 29.10
N PHE A 630 -14.81 1.81 28.26
CA PHE A 630 -15.22 2.42 27.00
C PHE A 630 -15.81 1.41 26.00
N ILE A 631 -15.15 0.27 25.78
CA ILE A 631 -15.62 -0.77 24.85
C ILE A 631 -16.99 -1.31 25.29
N ASN A 632 -17.19 -1.51 26.60
CA ASN A 632 -18.49 -1.91 27.15
C ASN A 632 -19.59 -0.85 26.92
N ALA A 633 -19.24 0.43 26.94
CA ALA A 633 -20.18 1.52 26.69
C ALA A 633 -20.55 1.64 25.20
N ILE A 634 -19.56 1.60 24.30
CA ILE A 634 -19.81 1.78 22.85
C ILE A 634 -20.52 0.58 22.23
N SER A 635 -20.21 -0.66 22.66
CA SER A 635 -20.86 -1.88 22.19
C SER A 635 -22.35 -1.95 22.53
N ARG A 636 -22.77 -1.32 23.64
CA ARG A 636 -24.18 -1.25 24.06
C ARG A 636 -24.96 -0.09 23.45
N ALA A 637 -24.26 0.93 22.97
CA ALA A 637 -24.87 2.12 22.39
C ALA A 637 -25.65 1.77 21.11
N GLN A 638 -26.84 2.37 20.97
CA GLN A 638 -27.69 2.23 19.77
C GLN A 638 -27.59 3.45 18.83
N ASP A 639 -27.03 4.55 19.34
CA ASP A 639 -26.85 5.82 18.65
C ASP A 639 -25.43 6.35 18.90
N ARG A 640 -25.15 7.57 18.44
CA ARG A 640 -23.84 8.22 18.57
C ARG A 640 -23.59 8.85 19.95
N SER A 641 -24.46 8.64 20.94
CA SER A 641 -24.33 9.31 22.25
C SER A 641 -22.99 9.02 22.92
N THR A 642 -22.51 7.77 22.91
CA THR A 642 -21.20 7.40 23.46
C THR A 642 -20.05 7.99 22.66
N GLU A 643 -20.14 8.04 21.32
CA GLU A 643 -19.11 8.66 20.46
C GLU A 643 -18.97 10.16 20.79
N MET A 644 -20.09 10.86 20.91
CA MET A 644 -20.10 12.31 21.16
C MET A 644 -19.69 12.63 22.61
N HIS A 645 -20.03 11.76 23.57
CA HIS A 645 -19.59 11.91 24.96
C HIS A 645 -18.07 11.72 25.09
N PHE A 646 -17.50 10.76 24.35
CA PHE A 646 -16.06 10.58 24.23
C PHE A 646 -15.35 11.81 23.67
N ALA A 647 -15.85 12.34 22.54
CA ALA A 647 -15.35 13.57 21.94
C ALA A 647 -15.36 14.74 22.93
N TRP A 648 -16.47 14.91 23.66
CA TRP A 648 -16.60 15.94 24.68
C TRP A 648 -15.64 15.74 25.85
N GLY A 649 -15.46 14.50 26.33
CA GLY A 649 -14.51 14.18 27.39
C GLY A 649 -13.09 14.65 27.05
N ILE A 650 -12.64 14.39 25.82
CA ILE A 650 -11.31 14.78 25.36
C ILE A 650 -11.18 16.30 25.15
N LEU A 651 -12.18 16.95 24.53
CA LEU A 651 -12.07 18.37 24.14
C LEU A 651 -12.52 19.36 25.23
N SER A 652 -13.33 18.94 26.20
CA SER A 652 -13.81 19.81 27.28
C SER A 652 -12.73 20.54 28.09
N PRO A 653 -11.51 19.99 28.32
CA PRO A 653 -10.43 20.71 29.00
C PRO A 653 -9.97 21.98 28.26
N VAL A 654 -10.22 22.08 26.95
CA VAL A 654 -9.87 23.25 26.13
C VAL A 654 -10.76 24.46 26.44
N ARG A 655 -11.92 24.25 27.08
CA ARG A 655 -12.90 25.31 27.40
C ARG A 655 -12.33 26.46 28.24
N CYS A 656 -11.31 26.20 29.05
CA CYS A 656 -10.62 27.24 29.83
C CYS A 656 -10.01 28.35 28.96
N SER A 657 -9.73 28.06 27.68
CA SER A 657 -9.15 29.00 26.73
C SER A 657 -10.14 29.52 25.66
N TYR A 658 -11.26 28.83 25.40
CA TYR A 658 -12.16 29.15 24.27
C TYR A 658 -13.65 28.86 24.57
N SER A 659 -14.33 29.72 25.34
CA SER A 659 -15.72 29.49 25.76
C SER A 659 -16.72 29.40 24.60
N ASP A 660 -16.66 30.34 23.65
CA ASP A 660 -17.72 30.52 22.66
C ASP A 660 -17.65 29.44 21.56
N ALA A 661 -16.45 29.09 21.10
CA ALA A 661 -16.23 28.00 20.15
C ALA A 661 -16.62 26.64 20.76
N MET A 662 -16.35 26.43 22.05
CA MET A 662 -16.74 25.21 22.76
C MET A 662 -18.26 25.09 22.94
N ASP A 663 -18.97 26.20 23.14
CA ASP A 663 -20.44 26.17 23.21
C ASP A 663 -21.07 25.81 21.85
N SER A 664 -20.47 26.28 20.73
CA SER A 664 -20.88 25.86 19.38
C SER A 664 -20.64 24.38 19.14
N LEU A 665 -19.44 23.88 19.52
CA LEU A 665 -19.12 22.46 19.43
C LEU A 665 -20.08 21.61 20.28
N ALA A 666 -20.40 22.02 21.51
CA ALA A 666 -21.33 21.30 22.38
C ALA A 666 -22.73 21.14 21.73
N GLN A 667 -23.24 22.18 21.07
CA GLN A 667 -24.51 22.12 20.35
C GLN A 667 -24.44 21.14 19.17
N LYS A 668 -23.36 21.20 18.40
CA LYS A 668 -23.10 20.29 17.28
C LYS A 668 -23.05 18.83 17.73
N LEU A 669 -22.30 18.53 18.79
CA LEU A 669 -22.22 17.18 19.38
C LEU A 669 -23.58 16.67 19.87
N THR A 670 -24.38 17.53 20.49
CA THR A 670 -25.73 17.17 20.95
C THR A 670 -26.66 16.77 19.80
N HIS A 671 -26.53 17.44 18.65
CA HIS A 671 -27.27 17.10 17.45
C HIS A 671 -26.79 15.77 16.85
N LEU A 672 -25.48 15.58 16.73
CA LEU A 672 -24.89 14.35 16.17
C LEU A 672 -25.21 13.11 17.01
N ALA A 673 -25.33 13.25 18.34
CA ALA A 673 -25.60 12.16 19.27
C ALA A 673 -26.87 11.35 18.95
N GLN A 674 -27.84 11.94 18.25
CA GLN A 674 -29.11 11.31 17.88
C GLN A 674 -29.05 10.47 16.58
N GLY A 675 -27.91 10.50 15.87
CA GLY A 675 -27.71 9.76 14.63
C GLY A 675 -27.40 8.27 14.84
N GLN A 676 -27.35 7.53 13.73
CA GLN A 676 -26.81 6.16 13.69
C GLN A 676 -25.29 6.17 13.88
N LYS A 677 -24.73 5.07 14.38
CA LYS A 677 -23.31 4.98 14.71
C LYS A 677 -22.43 5.08 13.46
N MET A 678 -21.29 5.75 13.62
CA MET A 678 -20.22 5.78 12.63
C MET A 678 -19.14 4.75 12.94
N VAL A 679 -19.02 4.37 14.21
CA VAL A 679 -18.02 3.44 14.72
C VAL A 679 -18.70 2.46 15.68
N ASP A 680 -18.31 1.19 15.60
CA ASP A 680 -18.79 0.15 16.51
C ASP A 680 -17.63 -0.72 17.01
N ALA A 681 -17.81 -1.35 18.17
CA ALA A 681 -16.83 -2.25 18.75
C ALA A 681 -17.52 -3.45 19.41
N GLU A 682 -16.87 -4.60 19.31
CA GLU A 682 -17.33 -5.85 19.91
C GLU A 682 -16.12 -6.58 20.53
N SER A 683 -16.37 -7.29 21.63
CA SER A 683 -15.34 -8.10 22.31
C SER A 683 -15.31 -9.51 21.73
N LEU A 684 -14.13 -9.96 21.30
CA LEU A 684 -13.90 -11.30 20.77
C LEU A 684 -13.00 -12.11 21.70
N ALA A 685 -13.47 -13.29 22.12
CA ALA A 685 -12.62 -14.27 22.79
C ALA A 685 -11.77 -15.02 21.74
N LEU A 686 -10.44 -14.91 21.87
CA LEU A 686 -9.51 -15.63 21.00
C LEU A 686 -9.23 -17.04 21.56
N PRO A 687 -9.23 -18.10 20.73
CA PRO A 687 -8.92 -19.46 21.15
C PRO A 687 -7.40 -19.71 21.29
N TYR A 688 -6.59 -18.66 21.32
CA TYR A 688 -5.13 -18.70 21.33
C TYR A 688 -4.55 -17.40 21.90
N ILE A 689 -3.28 -17.43 22.31
CA ILE A 689 -2.48 -16.24 22.60
C ILE A 689 -2.03 -15.59 21.28
N TRP A 690 -2.10 -14.27 21.23
CA TRP A 690 -1.61 -13.44 20.13
C TRP A 690 -0.90 -12.22 20.69
N ARG A 691 0.26 -11.87 20.13
CA ARG A 691 1.04 -10.67 20.50
C ARG A 691 0.87 -9.58 19.47
N TYR A 692 0.46 -8.40 19.95
CA TYR A 692 0.33 -7.17 19.17
C TYR A 692 1.71 -6.50 19.00
N GLY A 693 2.02 -5.92 17.83
CA GLY A 693 2.99 -4.81 17.79
C GLY A 693 4.34 -5.00 17.11
N ILE A 694 4.45 -5.80 16.04
CA ILE A 694 5.53 -5.61 15.05
C ILE A 694 4.87 -5.63 13.67
N GLU A 695 5.32 -4.77 12.73
CA GLU A 695 4.81 -4.72 11.35
C GLU A 695 4.49 -6.14 10.86
N LYS A 696 3.25 -6.36 10.45
CA LYS A 696 2.83 -7.64 9.88
C LYS A 696 3.79 -7.93 8.73
N PRO A 697 4.63 -8.99 8.79
CA PRO A 697 5.34 -9.41 7.60
C PRO A 697 4.26 -9.86 6.62
N ALA A 698 4.07 -9.07 5.58
CA ALA A 698 2.97 -9.18 4.61
C ALA A 698 3.53 -9.10 3.21
N LEU A 699 2.75 -9.60 2.25
CA LEU A 699 3.10 -9.44 0.85
C LEU A 699 2.88 -7.99 0.43
N THR A 700 3.96 -7.33 0.00
CA THR A 700 3.90 -5.97 -0.56
C THR A 700 3.55 -6.02 -2.04
N GLU A 701 3.00 -4.93 -2.59
CA GLU A 701 2.79 -4.83 -4.05
C GLU A 701 4.09 -5.01 -4.83
N THR A 702 5.21 -4.45 -4.34
CA THR A 702 6.56 -4.73 -4.84
C THR A 702 6.86 -6.23 -4.96
N SER A 703 6.55 -7.01 -3.93
CA SER A 703 6.79 -8.45 -3.93
C SER A 703 5.87 -9.21 -4.91
N LYS A 704 4.62 -8.78 -5.04
CA LYS A 704 3.63 -9.35 -5.98
C LYS A 704 4.05 -9.11 -7.43
N VAL A 705 4.45 -7.89 -7.79
CA VAL A 705 4.93 -7.54 -9.13
C VAL A 705 6.23 -8.30 -9.46
N ALA A 706 7.18 -8.38 -8.52
CA ALA A 706 8.39 -9.17 -8.71
C ALA A 706 8.09 -10.67 -8.93
N ALA A 707 7.05 -11.21 -8.30
CA ALA A 707 6.61 -12.58 -8.52
C ALA A 707 5.98 -12.79 -9.91
N LEU A 708 5.17 -11.84 -10.40
CA LEU A 708 4.65 -11.86 -11.77
C LEU A 708 5.77 -11.83 -12.82
N LYS A 709 6.80 -11.02 -12.59
CA LYS A 709 7.99 -11.00 -13.46
C LYS A 709 8.75 -12.32 -13.45
N ALA A 710 8.85 -12.99 -12.29
CA ALA A 710 9.42 -14.34 -12.22
C ALA A 710 8.60 -15.36 -13.03
N VAL A 711 7.26 -15.22 -13.06
CA VAL A 711 6.39 -16.02 -13.93
C VAL A 711 6.69 -15.74 -15.41
N ALA A 712 6.84 -14.46 -15.79
CA ALA A 712 7.16 -14.07 -17.16
C ALA A 712 8.49 -14.69 -17.64
N TYR A 713 9.55 -14.66 -16.81
CA TYR A 713 10.82 -15.33 -17.12
C TYR A 713 10.66 -16.85 -17.27
N ALA A 714 9.82 -17.50 -16.47
CA ALA A 714 9.56 -18.93 -16.59
C ALA A 714 8.80 -19.29 -17.88
N ILE A 715 7.91 -18.41 -18.35
CA ILE A 715 7.18 -18.55 -19.62
C ILE A 715 8.13 -18.44 -20.81
N ASP A 716 9.04 -17.47 -20.75
CA ASP A 716 10.09 -17.24 -21.74
C ASP A 716 11.08 -18.41 -21.81
N ASP A 717 11.56 -18.93 -20.66
CA ASP A 717 12.43 -20.11 -20.57
C ASP A 717 11.85 -21.33 -21.29
N GLU A 718 10.53 -21.51 -21.18
CA GLU A 718 9.78 -22.62 -21.80
C GLU A 718 9.31 -22.31 -23.24
N ASN A 719 9.68 -21.15 -23.80
CA ASN A 719 9.34 -20.71 -25.16
C ASN A 719 7.82 -20.77 -25.46
N VAL A 720 7.00 -20.38 -24.47
CA VAL A 720 5.55 -20.33 -24.64
C VAL A 720 5.18 -19.15 -25.56
N LYS A 721 4.33 -19.40 -26.56
CA LYS A 721 3.91 -18.37 -27.51
C LYS A 721 2.89 -17.41 -26.88
N SER A 722 2.92 -16.15 -27.29
CA SER A 722 1.85 -15.19 -26.98
C SER A 722 0.51 -15.63 -27.59
N GLY A 723 -0.58 -15.27 -26.91
CA GLY A 723 -1.94 -15.59 -27.32
C GLY A 723 -2.86 -15.99 -26.16
N ARG A 724 -4.13 -16.26 -26.49
CA ARG A 724 -5.16 -16.71 -25.54
C ARG A 724 -5.34 -18.21 -25.61
N TYR A 725 -5.31 -18.85 -24.46
CA TYR A 725 -5.45 -20.29 -24.29
C TYR A 725 -6.68 -20.60 -23.41
N PHE A 726 -7.40 -21.67 -23.74
CA PHE A 726 -8.58 -22.13 -23.00
C PHE A 726 -8.55 -23.65 -22.83
N GLY A 727 -9.28 -24.17 -21.84
CA GLY A 727 -9.42 -25.60 -21.58
C GLY A 727 -8.09 -26.34 -21.45
N SER A 728 -7.94 -27.48 -22.12
CA SER A 728 -6.72 -28.29 -22.07
C SER A 728 -5.48 -27.55 -22.58
N ALA A 729 -5.61 -26.67 -23.56
CA ALA A 729 -4.47 -25.90 -24.08
C ALA A 729 -3.95 -24.90 -23.03
N ALA A 730 -4.83 -24.28 -22.26
CA ALA A 730 -4.44 -23.43 -21.13
C ALA A 730 -3.77 -24.24 -20.02
N ASN A 731 -4.32 -25.42 -19.71
CA ASN A 731 -3.70 -26.33 -18.75
C ASN A 731 -2.27 -26.71 -19.14
N ASP A 732 -2.05 -27.11 -20.40
CA ASP A 732 -0.73 -27.49 -20.92
C ASP A 732 0.27 -26.33 -20.85
N VAL A 733 -0.15 -25.11 -21.17
CA VAL A 733 0.69 -23.90 -21.07
C VAL A 733 1.10 -23.65 -19.61
N ILE A 734 0.14 -23.69 -18.69
CA ILE A 734 0.41 -23.43 -17.27
C ILE A 734 1.35 -24.48 -16.68
N ARG A 735 1.13 -25.76 -16.98
CA ARG A 735 1.98 -26.84 -16.47
C ARG A 735 3.43 -26.75 -16.95
N LYS A 736 3.68 -26.20 -18.15
CA LYS A 736 5.04 -26.00 -18.66
C LYS A 736 5.80 -24.97 -17.83
N PHE A 737 5.33 -23.73 -17.77
CA PHE A 737 6.05 -22.68 -17.04
C PHE A 737 6.07 -22.93 -15.53
N GLN A 738 5.06 -23.63 -14.97
CA GLN A 738 5.04 -24.00 -13.56
C GLN A 738 6.28 -24.80 -13.16
N LYS A 739 6.75 -25.72 -14.02
CA LYS A 739 7.92 -26.55 -13.75
C LYS A 739 9.20 -25.70 -13.70
N ALA A 740 9.37 -24.79 -14.66
CA ALA A 740 10.50 -23.86 -14.70
C ALA A 740 10.49 -22.95 -13.46
N LEU A 741 9.34 -22.36 -13.13
CA LEU A 741 9.18 -21.50 -11.96
C LEU A 741 9.43 -22.24 -10.64
N SER A 742 8.97 -23.49 -10.51
CA SER A 742 9.22 -24.32 -9.31
C SER A 742 10.71 -24.55 -9.11
N THR A 743 11.43 -24.86 -10.20
CA THR A 743 12.89 -25.06 -10.16
C THR A 743 13.61 -23.78 -9.72
N THR A 744 13.21 -22.64 -10.29
CA THR A 744 13.75 -21.31 -9.92
C THR A 744 13.46 -20.96 -8.45
N PHE A 745 12.25 -21.25 -7.98
CA PHE A 745 11.85 -21.01 -6.59
C PHE A 745 12.67 -21.86 -5.61
N GLU A 746 12.78 -23.18 -5.85
CA GLU A 746 13.59 -24.09 -5.04
C GLU A 746 15.06 -23.66 -5.01
N ASN A 747 15.64 -23.31 -6.18
CA ASN A 747 17.01 -22.82 -6.27
C ASN A 747 17.24 -21.53 -5.48
N ARG A 748 16.25 -20.63 -5.38
CA ARG A 748 16.34 -19.43 -4.53
C ARG A 748 16.27 -19.79 -3.04
N LEU A 749 15.34 -20.66 -2.64
CA LEU A 749 15.22 -21.10 -1.24
C LEU A 749 16.51 -21.76 -0.73
N MET A 750 17.20 -22.54 -1.56
CA MET A 750 18.45 -23.21 -1.21
C MET A 750 19.62 -22.25 -0.93
N GLN A 751 19.52 -20.96 -1.27
CA GLN A 751 20.59 -19.97 -1.01
C GLN A 751 20.61 -19.50 0.44
N PHE A 752 19.49 -19.63 1.15
CA PHE A 752 19.27 -19.04 2.47
C PHE A 752 19.36 -20.07 3.60
N ASP A 753 19.57 -19.56 4.82
CA ASP A 753 19.49 -20.34 6.05
C ASP A 753 18.06 -20.86 6.26
N ARG A 754 17.94 -22.18 6.38
CA ARG A 754 16.65 -22.87 6.52
C ARG A 754 15.90 -22.45 7.78
N LYS A 755 16.59 -22.31 8.91
CA LYS A 755 15.96 -22.09 10.22
C LYS A 755 15.39 -20.69 10.31
N ASP A 756 16.15 -19.72 9.84
CA ASP A 756 15.72 -18.33 9.73
C ASP A 756 14.51 -18.18 8.80
N LEU A 757 14.59 -18.72 7.57
CA LEU A 757 13.48 -18.67 6.62
C LEU A 757 12.22 -19.36 7.17
N LEU A 758 12.38 -20.51 7.82
CA LEU A 758 11.26 -21.25 8.41
C LEU A 758 10.50 -20.37 9.40
N LYS A 759 11.22 -19.72 10.33
CA LYS A 759 10.63 -18.85 11.36
C LYS A 759 9.86 -17.68 10.71
N LYS A 760 10.45 -17.04 9.70
CA LYS A 760 9.85 -15.89 9.00
C LYS A 760 8.61 -16.27 8.19
N PHE A 761 8.65 -17.37 7.43
CA PHE A 761 7.46 -17.87 6.73
C PHE A 761 6.34 -18.28 7.69
N TYR A 762 6.69 -18.91 8.81
CA TYR A 762 5.70 -19.30 9.82
C TYR A 762 5.10 -18.07 10.52
N ASP A 763 5.87 -16.99 10.71
CA ASP A 763 5.34 -15.75 11.28
C ASP A 763 4.32 -15.08 10.33
N ILE A 764 4.60 -15.03 9.02
CA ILE A 764 3.63 -14.57 8.00
C ILE A 764 2.35 -15.39 8.08
N LEU A 765 2.48 -16.73 8.15
CA LEU A 765 1.35 -17.64 8.27
C LEU A 765 0.53 -17.37 9.54
N ALA A 766 1.18 -17.22 10.69
CA ALA A 766 0.52 -17.00 11.98
C ALA A 766 -0.27 -15.68 12.00
N ASN A 767 0.36 -14.58 11.60
CA ASN A 767 -0.27 -13.26 11.58
C ASN A 767 -1.42 -13.17 10.56
N SER A 768 -1.25 -13.76 9.38
CA SER A 768 -2.31 -13.82 8.37
C SER A 768 -3.47 -14.71 8.83
N SER A 769 -3.19 -15.80 9.55
CA SER A 769 -4.22 -16.67 10.14
C SER A 769 -5.05 -15.96 11.21
N HIS A 770 -4.41 -15.17 12.08
CA HIS A 770 -5.12 -14.31 13.03
C HIS A 770 -6.02 -13.30 12.32
N THR A 771 -5.47 -12.58 11.35
CA THR A 771 -6.21 -11.55 10.59
C THR A 771 -7.43 -12.15 9.89
N PHE A 772 -7.26 -13.31 9.24
CA PHE A 772 -8.35 -14.05 8.62
C PHE A 772 -9.44 -14.47 9.62
N TYR A 773 -9.05 -14.98 10.80
CA TYR A 773 -10.00 -15.39 11.83
C TYR A 773 -10.82 -14.18 12.34
N VAL A 774 -10.13 -13.11 12.74
CA VAL A 774 -10.78 -11.88 13.26
C VAL A 774 -11.72 -11.28 12.21
N ASN A 775 -11.27 -11.12 10.97
CA ASN A 775 -12.12 -10.55 9.91
C ASN A 775 -13.26 -11.48 9.48
N THR A 776 -13.13 -12.79 9.65
CA THR A 776 -14.26 -13.72 9.46
C THR A 776 -15.34 -13.50 10.52
N VAL A 777 -14.96 -13.28 11.78
CA VAL A 777 -15.91 -13.02 12.86
C VAL A 777 -16.54 -11.63 12.70
N ARG A 778 -15.74 -10.60 12.39
CA ARG A 778 -16.23 -9.23 12.18
C ARG A 778 -17.25 -9.11 11.05
N TYR A 779 -17.18 -10.00 10.06
CA TYR A 779 -18.12 -9.99 8.94
C TYR A 779 -19.50 -10.49 9.41
N GLY A 780 -20.38 -9.55 9.75
CA GLY A 780 -21.73 -9.80 10.27
C GLY A 780 -21.92 -9.38 11.73
N SER A 781 -20.85 -8.95 12.41
CA SER A 781 -20.89 -8.49 13.82
C SER A 781 -21.59 -7.14 14.01
N PHE A 782 -21.66 -6.30 12.98
CA PHE A 782 -22.10 -4.91 13.09
C PHE A 782 -23.52 -4.75 12.56
N SER A 783 -24.43 -4.23 13.37
CA SER A 783 -25.86 -4.13 13.03
C SER A 783 -26.45 -2.72 13.17
N ASN A 784 -25.67 -1.75 13.67
CA ASN A 784 -26.15 -0.41 14.03
C ASN A 784 -25.34 0.74 13.38
N LEU A 785 -24.58 0.43 12.33
CA LEU A 785 -23.84 1.44 11.56
C LEU A 785 -24.77 2.17 10.58
N GLN A 786 -24.40 3.39 10.20
CA GLN A 786 -25.02 4.07 9.07
C GLN A 786 -24.79 3.31 7.75
N ASP A 787 -25.81 3.22 6.89
CA ASP A 787 -25.81 2.38 5.67
C ASP A 787 -24.55 2.50 4.79
N GLU A 788 -24.02 3.71 4.60
CA GLU A 788 -22.83 3.96 3.77
C GLU A 788 -21.55 3.46 4.46
N GLU A 789 -21.43 3.68 5.77
CA GLU A 789 -20.31 3.17 6.58
C GLU A 789 -20.38 1.66 6.73
N GLU A 790 -21.56 1.07 6.89
CA GLU A 790 -21.75 -0.37 6.95
C GLU A 790 -21.24 -1.04 5.66
N LYS A 791 -21.64 -0.52 4.49
CA LYS A 791 -21.15 -1.02 3.20
C LYS A 791 -19.64 -0.91 3.07
N ARG A 792 -19.06 0.23 3.46
CA ARG A 792 -17.62 0.46 3.44
C ARG A 792 -16.90 -0.55 4.33
N VAL A 793 -17.30 -0.65 5.61
CA VAL A 793 -16.70 -1.55 6.59
C VAL A 793 -16.75 -3.00 6.12
N TYR A 794 -17.89 -3.47 5.59
CA TYR A 794 -17.99 -4.83 5.07
C TYR A 794 -17.14 -5.08 3.82
N ALA A 795 -17.02 -4.10 2.92
CA ALA A 795 -16.13 -4.22 1.77
C ALA A 795 -14.67 -4.32 2.23
N THR A 796 -14.22 -3.45 3.13
CA THR A 796 -12.85 -3.46 3.67
C THR A 796 -12.54 -4.77 4.41
N ILE A 797 -13.45 -5.24 5.28
CA ILE A 797 -13.29 -6.52 6.00
C ILE A 797 -13.18 -7.69 5.00
N PHE A 798 -14.01 -7.68 3.94
CA PHE A 798 -14.00 -8.72 2.92
C PHE A 798 -12.66 -8.79 2.18
N GLU A 799 -12.13 -7.66 1.71
CA GLU A 799 -10.85 -7.62 1.00
C GLU A 799 -9.69 -8.06 1.91
N GLN A 800 -9.59 -7.49 3.12
CA GLN A 800 -8.53 -7.86 4.07
C GLN A 800 -8.58 -9.35 4.44
N ARG A 801 -9.79 -9.92 4.51
CA ARG A 801 -9.98 -11.35 4.74
C ARG A 801 -9.49 -12.19 3.56
N GLU A 802 -9.84 -11.83 2.33
CA GLU A 802 -9.42 -12.59 1.15
C GLU A 802 -7.90 -12.46 0.89
N ASP A 803 -7.30 -11.30 1.14
CA ASP A 803 -5.85 -11.11 1.11
C ASP A 803 -5.15 -12.01 2.13
N SER A 804 -5.63 -12.00 3.39
CA SER A 804 -5.08 -12.88 4.43
C SER A 804 -5.24 -14.36 4.07
N ARG A 805 -6.34 -14.74 3.41
CA ARG A 805 -6.55 -16.10 2.91
C ARG A 805 -5.51 -16.49 1.86
N TYR A 806 -5.18 -15.60 0.94
CA TYR A 806 -4.13 -15.83 -0.05
C TYR A 806 -2.76 -16.00 0.62
N GLU A 807 -2.41 -15.07 1.52
CA GLU A 807 -1.13 -15.09 2.25
C GLU A 807 -0.94 -16.37 3.09
N ILE A 808 -1.98 -16.82 3.81
CA ILE A 808 -1.96 -18.09 4.56
C ILE A 808 -1.55 -19.25 3.65
N ARG A 809 -2.12 -19.32 2.44
CA ARG A 809 -1.87 -20.45 1.54
C ARG A 809 -0.50 -20.35 0.90
N ALA A 810 -0.08 -19.15 0.49
CA ALA A 810 1.25 -18.88 -0.05
C ALA A 810 2.36 -19.19 0.98
N ALA A 811 2.18 -18.76 2.24
CA ALA A 811 3.12 -19.04 3.32
C ALA A 811 3.18 -20.53 3.66
N ARG A 812 2.04 -21.24 3.75
CA ARG A 812 2.01 -22.70 3.94
C ARG A 812 2.74 -23.45 2.84
N PHE A 813 2.48 -23.09 1.57
CA PHE A 813 3.15 -23.70 0.42
C PHE A 813 4.67 -23.47 0.49
N SER A 814 5.10 -22.27 0.88
CA SER A 814 6.51 -21.89 1.02
C SER A 814 7.19 -22.65 2.16
N VAL A 815 6.56 -22.78 3.34
CA VAL A 815 7.06 -23.58 4.46
C VAL A 815 7.22 -25.04 4.05
N GLU A 816 6.17 -25.65 3.51
CA GLU A 816 6.24 -27.06 3.14
C GLU A 816 7.27 -27.32 2.04
N THR A 817 7.37 -26.44 1.03
CA THR A 817 8.39 -26.56 -0.01
C THR A 817 9.80 -26.48 0.59
N LEU A 818 10.07 -25.49 1.46
CA LEU A 818 11.34 -25.34 2.16
C LEU A 818 11.75 -26.61 2.93
N LEU A 819 10.79 -27.26 3.60
CA LEU A 819 11.03 -28.49 4.37
C LEU A 819 11.32 -29.72 3.50
N THR A 820 10.98 -29.70 2.21
CA THR A 820 11.32 -30.79 1.29
C THR A 820 12.72 -30.69 0.69
N LEU A 821 13.42 -29.56 0.89
CA LEU A 821 14.76 -29.34 0.36
C LEU A 821 15.82 -29.95 1.29
N SER A 822 16.86 -30.53 0.68
CA SER A 822 17.93 -31.24 1.40
C SER A 822 19.20 -30.41 1.60
N SER A 823 19.34 -29.29 0.90
CA SER A 823 20.52 -28.42 0.95
C SER A 823 20.14 -26.96 1.13
N HIS A 824 20.87 -26.25 1.99
CA HIS A 824 20.65 -24.84 2.30
C HIS A 824 21.98 -24.11 2.45
N GLY A 825 21.97 -22.83 2.07
CA GLY A 825 23.05 -21.89 2.29
C GLY A 825 23.02 -21.34 3.71
N SER A 826 23.82 -20.29 3.94
CA SER A 826 23.91 -19.60 5.24
C SER A 826 23.50 -18.13 5.17
N ARG A 827 22.98 -17.65 4.04
CA ARG A 827 22.53 -16.26 3.88
C ARG A 827 21.23 -16.06 4.66
N ILE A 828 21.14 -15.00 5.44
CA ILE A 828 19.90 -14.63 6.12
C ILE A 828 19.03 -13.84 5.15
N ALA A 829 17.79 -14.28 4.94
CA ALA A 829 16.87 -13.60 4.03
C ALA A 829 16.31 -12.36 4.72
N ASN A 830 16.32 -11.25 4.02
CA ASN A 830 15.82 -9.98 4.48
C ASN A 830 14.29 -9.88 4.31
N SER A 831 13.63 -8.87 4.88
CA SER A 831 12.15 -8.83 4.89
C SER A 831 11.53 -8.74 3.49
N ASP A 832 12.17 -8.00 2.57
CA ASP A 832 11.77 -7.87 1.16
C ASP A 832 11.99 -9.19 0.38
N GLU A 833 13.09 -9.89 0.63
CA GLU A 833 13.39 -11.19 0.04
C GLU A 833 12.38 -12.25 0.48
N VAL A 834 12.02 -12.28 1.76
CA VAL A 834 11.02 -13.20 2.32
C VAL A 834 9.66 -12.94 1.67
N ALA A 835 9.23 -11.67 1.57
CA ALA A 835 7.98 -11.31 0.90
C ALA A 835 7.97 -11.76 -0.56
N LYS A 836 9.07 -11.52 -1.31
CA LYS A 836 9.22 -11.99 -2.70
C LYS A 836 9.15 -13.51 -2.82
N LEU A 837 9.79 -14.26 -1.92
CA LEU A 837 9.74 -15.72 -1.92
C LEU A 837 8.31 -16.22 -1.66
N VAL A 838 7.61 -15.67 -0.67
CA VAL A 838 6.21 -16.05 -0.41
C VAL A 838 5.31 -15.66 -1.57
N ALA A 839 5.51 -14.51 -2.21
CA ALA A 839 4.76 -14.08 -3.39
C ALA A 839 4.97 -15.04 -4.58
N ILE A 840 6.21 -15.49 -4.84
CA ILE A 840 6.52 -16.50 -5.86
C ILE A 840 5.84 -17.84 -5.53
N GLY A 841 5.90 -18.27 -4.27
CA GLY A 841 5.19 -19.45 -3.79
C GLY A 841 3.67 -19.35 -4.00
N GLY A 842 3.09 -18.16 -3.78
CA GLY A 842 1.69 -17.86 -4.04
C GLY A 842 1.32 -17.91 -5.54
N GLN A 843 2.19 -17.42 -6.43
CA GLN A 843 2.00 -17.52 -7.89
C GLN A 843 2.07 -18.99 -8.37
N LEU A 844 3.02 -19.78 -7.83
CA LEU A 844 3.09 -21.22 -8.10
C LEU A 844 1.83 -21.96 -7.66
N LEU A 845 1.32 -21.62 -6.47
CA LEU A 845 0.07 -22.19 -5.96
C LEU A 845 -1.12 -21.79 -6.86
N SER A 846 -1.22 -20.51 -7.22
CA SER A 846 -2.31 -20.01 -8.07
C SER A 846 -2.29 -20.66 -9.45
N ALA A 847 -1.11 -20.78 -10.07
CA ALA A 847 -0.93 -21.51 -11.32
C ALA A 847 -1.35 -22.98 -11.18
N SER A 848 -1.01 -23.64 -10.07
CA SER A 848 -1.44 -25.02 -9.79
C SER A 848 -2.96 -25.15 -9.74
N GLU A 849 -3.63 -24.23 -9.03
CA GLU A 849 -5.08 -24.24 -8.83
C GLU A 849 -5.82 -23.95 -10.12
N VAL A 850 -5.38 -22.95 -10.88
CA VAL A 850 -5.96 -22.63 -12.19
C VAL A 850 -5.78 -23.81 -13.14
N ALA A 851 -4.60 -24.44 -13.18
CA ALA A 851 -4.38 -25.65 -13.96
C ALA A 851 -5.35 -26.75 -13.52
N ASP A 852 -5.44 -27.05 -12.23
CA ASP A 852 -6.36 -28.05 -11.69
C ASP A 852 -7.82 -27.75 -12.06
N MET A 853 -8.25 -26.49 -12.07
CA MET A 853 -9.59 -26.10 -12.49
C MET A 853 -9.81 -26.31 -13.99
N LEU A 854 -8.86 -25.89 -14.83
CA LEU A 854 -8.95 -25.97 -16.29
C LEU A 854 -9.03 -27.42 -16.81
N MET A 855 -8.60 -28.41 -16.03
CA MET A 855 -8.80 -29.84 -16.36
C MET A 855 -10.29 -30.21 -16.52
N PHE A 856 -11.19 -29.43 -15.93
CA PHE A 856 -12.63 -29.68 -15.96
C PHE A 856 -13.36 -28.79 -16.98
N GLU A 857 -12.63 -28.00 -17.77
CA GLU A 857 -13.16 -27.08 -18.79
C GLU A 857 -14.29 -26.14 -18.26
N PRO A 858 -14.05 -25.39 -17.15
CA PRO A 858 -15.03 -24.44 -16.64
C PRO A 858 -15.33 -23.34 -17.66
N LYS A 859 -16.56 -22.84 -17.64
CA LYS A 859 -17.01 -21.80 -18.58
C LYS A 859 -16.30 -20.48 -18.26
N GLY A 860 -15.83 -19.80 -19.31
CA GLY A 860 -15.33 -18.42 -19.19
C GLY A 860 -13.95 -18.28 -18.56
N MET A 861 -13.21 -19.38 -18.34
CA MET A 861 -11.85 -19.35 -17.79
C MET A 861 -10.79 -19.69 -18.83
N GLY A 862 -9.69 -18.93 -18.85
CA GLY A 862 -8.54 -19.16 -19.72
C GLY A 862 -7.30 -18.42 -19.24
N VAL A 863 -6.24 -18.42 -20.03
CA VAL A 863 -5.01 -17.64 -19.75
C VAL A 863 -4.57 -16.91 -21.01
N GLU A 864 -4.23 -15.64 -20.88
CA GLU A 864 -3.62 -14.80 -21.91
C GLU A 864 -2.14 -14.64 -21.61
N ILE A 865 -1.29 -14.91 -22.61
CA ILE A 865 0.14 -14.65 -22.56
C ILE A 865 0.42 -13.49 -23.51
N ALA A 866 0.90 -12.37 -22.98
CA ALA A 866 1.28 -11.20 -23.75
C ALA A 866 2.59 -11.42 -24.55
N GLU A 867 2.93 -10.50 -25.45
CA GLU A 867 4.19 -10.58 -26.23
C GLU A 867 5.44 -10.52 -25.36
N ASN A 868 5.36 -9.83 -24.22
CA ASN A 868 6.42 -9.75 -23.22
C ASN A 868 6.36 -10.86 -22.15
N CYS A 869 5.63 -11.94 -22.44
CA CYS A 869 5.46 -13.12 -21.57
C CYS A 869 4.71 -12.87 -20.25
N VAL A 870 4.11 -11.69 -20.03
CA VAL A 870 3.21 -11.48 -18.90
C VAL A 870 1.97 -12.36 -19.06
N ALA A 871 1.64 -13.11 -18.00
CA ALA A 871 0.46 -13.98 -17.96
C ALA A 871 -0.69 -13.32 -17.20
N THR A 872 -1.88 -13.34 -17.80
CA THR A 872 -3.11 -12.84 -17.19
C THR A 872 -4.19 -13.91 -17.24
N LEU A 873 -4.87 -14.10 -16.12
CA LEU A 873 -6.02 -15.00 -16.06
C LEU A 873 -7.20 -14.35 -16.79
N ILE A 874 -7.83 -15.10 -17.70
CA ILE A 874 -9.07 -14.68 -18.35
C ILE A 874 -10.21 -15.27 -17.53
N GLU A 875 -11.05 -14.42 -16.95
CA GLU A 875 -12.30 -14.81 -16.30
C GLU A 875 -13.46 -13.96 -16.85
N ASP A 876 -14.64 -14.55 -17.00
CA ASP A 876 -15.85 -13.82 -17.39
C ASP A 876 -16.28 -12.88 -16.24
N GLU A 877 -16.41 -11.58 -16.52
CA GLU A 877 -16.75 -10.56 -15.51
C GLU A 877 -18.04 -10.89 -14.75
N GLY A 878 -19.05 -11.45 -15.44
CA GLY A 878 -20.31 -11.85 -14.80
C GLY A 878 -20.12 -13.00 -13.82
N ILE A 879 -19.22 -13.95 -14.12
CA ILE A 879 -18.87 -15.05 -13.21
C ILE A 879 -18.11 -14.52 -11.97
N LEU A 880 -17.23 -13.53 -12.15
CA LEU A 880 -16.50 -12.91 -11.04
C LEU A 880 -17.43 -12.17 -10.08
N GLU A 881 -18.37 -11.38 -10.61
CA GLU A 881 -19.39 -10.69 -9.81
C GLU A 881 -20.28 -11.70 -9.05
N GLU A 882 -20.75 -12.76 -9.73
CA GLU A 882 -21.54 -13.82 -9.10
C GLU A 882 -20.76 -14.53 -7.99
N ALA A 883 -19.48 -14.84 -8.21
CA ALA A 883 -18.62 -15.47 -7.22
C ALA A 883 -18.39 -14.57 -5.99
N ARG A 884 -18.21 -13.25 -6.20
CA ARG A 884 -18.06 -12.29 -5.09
C ARG A 884 -19.36 -12.17 -4.29
N ALA A 885 -20.49 -12.02 -4.97
CA ALA A 885 -21.82 -11.97 -4.33
C ALA A 885 -22.13 -13.26 -3.54
N LEU A 886 -21.76 -14.42 -4.10
CA LEU A 886 -21.91 -15.71 -3.45
C LEU A 886 -21.09 -15.80 -2.15
N LYS A 887 -19.82 -15.38 -2.16
CA LYS A 887 -18.98 -15.36 -0.95
C LYS A 887 -19.57 -14.43 0.13
N SER A 888 -20.05 -13.25 -0.25
CA SER A 888 -20.71 -12.33 0.69
C SER A 888 -22.00 -12.91 1.28
N ARG A 889 -22.76 -13.70 0.51
CA ARG A 889 -23.93 -14.44 1.03
C ARG A 889 -23.49 -15.54 2.00
N GLN A 890 -22.46 -16.32 1.67
CA GLN A 890 -21.93 -17.39 2.53
C GLN A 890 -21.46 -16.89 3.90
N LEU A 891 -20.96 -15.65 3.99
CA LEU A 891 -20.50 -15.10 5.25
C LEU A 891 -21.63 -14.55 6.14
N ARG A 892 -22.77 -14.15 5.56
CA ARG A 892 -23.95 -13.65 6.31
C ARG A 892 -24.87 -14.76 6.80
N ASP A 893 -24.77 -15.93 6.18
CA ASP A 893 -25.70 -17.01 6.39
C ASP A 893 -25.07 -18.13 7.23
N GLU A 894 -25.64 -18.37 8.42
CA GLU A 894 -25.22 -19.45 9.30
C GLU A 894 -25.55 -20.85 8.74
N GLY A 895 -26.32 -20.92 7.64
CA GLY A 895 -26.69 -22.14 6.97
C GLY A 895 -27.80 -22.92 7.70
N HIS A 896 -27.83 -24.24 7.50
CA HIS A 896 -28.80 -25.11 8.16
C HIS A 896 -28.26 -25.60 9.50
N ALA A 897 -28.64 -24.92 10.58
CA ALA A 897 -28.39 -25.34 11.96
C ALA A 897 -29.53 -26.25 12.47
N GLY A 898 -29.79 -27.36 11.76
CA GLY A 898 -30.53 -28.45 12.40
C GLY A 898 -29.69 -28.95 13.57
N SER A 899 -30.15 -28.78 14.80
CA SER A 899 -29.50 -29.40 15.97
C SER A 899 -30.52 -30.21 16.76
N ASN A 900 -30.32 -31.51 16.84
CA ASN A 900 -30.99 -32.36 17.81
C ASN A 900 -29.97 -32.76 18.87
N SER A 901 -29.99 -32.08 20.02
CA SER A 901 -29.01 -32.24 21.09
C SER A 901 -28.80 -33.68 21.55
N THR A 902 -29.82 -34.54 21.42
CA THR A 902 -29.71 -35.96 21.78
C THR A 902 -28.97 -36.77 20.71
N ASP A 903 -29.31 -36.58 19.43
CA ASP A 903 -28.62 -37.26 18.33
C ASP A 903 -27.19 -36.74 18.18
N ASP A 904 -26.98 -35.43 18.33
CA ASP A 904 -25.66 -34.81 18.26
C ASP A 904 -24.73 -35.33 19.34
N ALA A 905 -25.19 -35.43 20.60
CA ALA A 905 -24.38 -36.01 21.68
C ALA A 905 -23.95 -37.45 21.38
N LYS A 906 -24.85 -38.26 20.80
CA LYS A 906 -24.57 -39.64 20.39
C LYS A 906 -23.52 -39.68 19.28
N TYR A 907 -23.69 -38.89 18.21
CA TYR A 907 -22.75 -38.89 17.09
C TYR A 907 -21.40 -38.28 17.45
N ILE A 908 -21.35 -37.29 18.35
CA ILE A 908 -20.09 -36.77 18.92
C ILE A 908 -19.33 -37.89 19.63
N GLN A 909 -19.98 -38.70 20.47
CA GLN A 909 -19.30 -39.81 21.14
C GLN A 909 -18.79 -40.85 20.14
N LEU A 910 -19.62 -41.25 19.16
CA LEU A 910 -19.20 -42.16 18.10
C LEU A 910 -18.02 -41.61 17.29
N ALA A 911 -17.98 -40.30 17.05
CA ALA A 911 -16.88 -39.65 16.36
C ALA A 911 -15.58 -39.68 17.18
N LYS A 912 -15.65 -39.47 18.51
CA LYS A 912 -14.49 -39.59 19.41
C LYS A 912 -13.91 -41.00 19.40
N ASP A 913 -14.77 -42.01 19.54
CA ASP A 913 -14.37 -43.41 19.55
C ASP A 913 -13.73 -43.81 18.19
N ALA A 914 -14.33 -43.36 17.09
CA ALA A 914 -13.82 -43.63 15.74
C ALA A 914 -12.50 -42.88 15.42
N PHE A 915 -12.32 -41.66 15.96
CA PHE A 915 -11.05 -40.94 15.85
C PHE A 915 -9.91 -41.70 16.55
N GLU A 916 -10.17 -42.21 17.75
CA GLU A 916 -9.20 -43.00 18.51
C GLU A 916 -8.89 -44.33 17.82
N GLU A 917 -9.89 -44.97 17.19
CA GLU A 917 -9.69 -46.17 16.35
C GLU A 917 -8.79 -45.88 15.14
N ASP A 918 -9.01 -44.77 14.44
CA ASP A 918 -8.25 -44.43 13.22
C ASP A 918 -6.82 -43.92 13.54
N THR A 919 -6.61 -43.24 14.67
CA THR A 919 -5.35 -42.53 14.97
C THR A 919 -4.50 -43.14 16.08
N GLY A 920 -5.10 -43.94 16.96
CA GLY A 920 -4.51 -44.34 18.23
C GLY A 920 -4.44 -43.24 19.29
N VAL A 921 -4.98 -42.04 19.01
CA VAL A 921 -4.93 -40.88 19.91
C VAL A 921 -6.32 -40.59 20.46
N SER A 922 -6.44 -40.42 21.78
CA SER A 922 -7.70 -39.98 22.39
C SER A 922 -8.07 -38.57 21.92
N PHE A 923 -9.27 -38.41 21.36
CA PHE A 923 -9.72 -37.10 20.84
C PHE A 923 -9.77 -36.01 21.92
N ASN A 924 -10.12 -36.34 23.16
CA ASN A 924 -10.11 -35.36 24.25
C ASN A 924 -8.68 -34.93 24.61
N CYS A 925 -7.74 -35.88 24.68
CA CYS A 925 -6.32 -35.58 24.91
C CYS A 925 -5.76 -34.70 23.80
N PHE A 926 -6.07 -35.03 22.53
CA PHE A 926 -5.70 -34.23 21.37
C PHE A 926 -6.17 -32.76 21.49
N LEU A 927 -7.44 -32.53 21.84
CA LEU A 927 -7.96 -31.17 22.03
C LEU A 927 -7.32 -30.44 23.22
N ASP A 928 -7.06 -31.14 24.32
CA ASP A 928 -6.44 -30.57 25.52
C ASP A 928 -4.95 -30.23 25.28
N VAL A 929 -4.22 -31.04 24.53
CA VAL A 929 -2.84 -30.74 24.08
C VAL A 929 -2.83 -29.51 23.17
N LEU A 930 -3.73 -29.44 22.18
CA LEU A 930 -3.86 -28.23 21.34
C LEU A 930 -4.18 -26.99 22.18
N ASN A 931 -5.05 -27.12 23.18
CA ASN A 931 -5.41 -26.03 24.07
C ASN A 931 -4.23 -25.59 24.95
N SER A 932 -3.47 -26.54 25.47
CA SER A 932 -2.23 -26.29 26.24
C SER A 932 -1.19 -25.55 25.38
N LEU A 933 -1.04 -25.91 24.11
CA LEU A 933 -0.11 -25.21 23.20
C LEU A 933 -0.65 -23.87 22.67
N ALA A 934 -1.97 -23.68 22.62
CA ALA A 934 -2.58 -22.44 22.14
C ALA A 934 -2.65 -21.35 23.22
N LEU A 935 -2.90 -21.75 24.48
CA LEU A 935 -3.13 -20.85 25.61
C LEU A 935 -2.06 -20.95 26.70
N GLY A 936 -1.25 -22.00 26.69
CA GLY A 936 -0.21 -22.26 27.69
C GLY A 936 1.15 -21.68 27.31
N CYS A 937 1.83 -21.16 28.35
CA CYS A 937 3.20 -20.62 28.38
C CYS A 937 4.30 -21.62 28.81
N PRO A 938 5.10 -22.28 27.95
CA PRO A 938 6.13 -23.24 28.41
C PRO A 938 7.16 -22.70 29.41
N SER A 939 7.45 -21.39 29.41
CA SER A 939 8.38 -20.75 30.37
C SER A 939 8.08 -19.26 30.59
N ASN A 940 8.52 -18.71 31.74
CA ASN A 940 8.52 -17.28 32.03
C ASN A 940 9.47 -16.48 31.10
N PHE A 941 8.91 -15.62 30.23
CA PHE A 941 9.52 -14.52 29.44
C PHE A 941 10.17 -14.80 28.07
N GLU A 942 10.06 -13.77 27.21
CA GLU A 942 10.42 -13.52 25.79
C GLU A 942 11.44 -14.40 25.03
N GLY A 943 12.35 -15.11 25.69
CA GLY A 943 13.49 -15.76 25.04
C GLY A 943 13.16 -16.92 24.10
N ASP A 944 11.98 -17.53 24.26
CA ASP A 944 11.54 -18.69 23.46
C ASP A 944 10.77 -18.29 22.18
N TYR A 945 10.39 -17.02 22.05
CA TYR A 945 9.74 -16.48 20.85
C TYR A 945 10.82 -16.22 19.79
N ALA A 946 10.73 -16.95 18.69
CA ALA A 946 11.59 -16.76 17.52
C ALA A 946 11.16 -15.54 16.68
N SER A 947 9.88 -15.18 16.78
CA SER A 947 9.23 -13.96 16.23
C SER A 947 8.00 -13.65 17.08
N SER A 948 7.23 -12.60 16.76
CA SER A 948 6.07 -12.16 17.56
C SER A 948 5.07 -13.28 17.88
N ASN A 949 4.80 -14.17 16.92
CA ASN A 949 3.76 -15.20 17.05
C ASN A 949 4.25 -16.63 16.73
N VAL A 950 5.57 -16.87 16.81
CA VAL A 950 6.22 -18.18 16.61
C VAL A 950 7.18 -18.49 17.75
N LEU A 951 7.06 -19.69 18.33
CA LEU A 951 7.98 -20.21 19.33
C LEU A 951 8.96 -21.21 18.72
N SER A 952 10.18 -21.25 19.27
CA SER A 952 11.22 -22.22 18.95
C SER A 952 11.80 -22.75 20.26
N ILE A 953 11.36 -23.95 20.68
CA ILE A 953 11.67 -24.51 22.01
C ILE A 953 12.27 -25.91 21.87
N GLU A 954 13.17 -26.29 22.78
CA GLU A 954 13.69 -27.66 22.83
C GLU A 954 12.55 -28.69 22.97
N SER A 955 12.57 -29.73 22.14
CA SER A 955 11.47 -30.72 22.05
C SER A 955 11.15 -31.36 23.41
N SER A 956 12.18 -31.65 24.21
CA SER A 956 12.06 -32.22 25.55
C SER A 956 11.36 -31.26 26.52
N SER A 957 11.67 -29.96 26.44
CA SER A 957 11.10 -28.91 27.27
C SER A 957 9.62 -28.67 26.96
N LEU A 958 9.24 -28.64 25.67
CA LEU A 958 7.83 -28.52 25.27
C LEU A 958 7.01 -29.74 25.73
N ALA A 959 7.53 -30.94 25.53
CA ALA A 959 6.86 -32.16 25.97
C ALA A 959 6.67 -32.19 27.49
N ASN A 960 7.68 -31.79 28.26
CA ASN A 960 7.59 -31.70 29.71
C ASN A 960 6.56 -30.65 30.16
N PHE A 961 6.48 -29.52 29.48
CA PHE A 961 5.48 -28.49 29.76
C PHE A 961 4.05 -29.04 29.61
N VAL A 962 3.73 -29.62 28.46
CA VAL A 962 2.38 -30.17 28.19
C VAL A 962 2.05 -31.29 29.18
N LYS A 963 3.01 -32.15 29.51
CA LYS A 963 2.84 -33.19 30.53
C LYS A 963 2.55 -32.63 31.92
N GLN A 964 3.19 -31.53 32.31
CA GLN A 964 2.93 -30.88 33.59
C GLN A 964 1.55 -30.21 33.61
N ASP A 965 1.16 -29.54 32.52
CA ASP A 965 -0.14 -28.88 32.39
C ASP A 965 -1.30 -29.88 32.44
N LEU A 966 -1.09 -31.10 31.92
CA LEU A 966 -2.10 -32.15 31.81
C LEU A 966 -1.91 -33.35 32.76
N LEU A 967 -1.03 -33.23 33.76
CA LEU A 967 -0.53 -34.33 34.61
C LEU A 967 -1.63 -35.15 35.32
N ASN A 968 -2.80 -34.55 35.57
CA ASN A 968 -3.92 -35.20 36.26
C ASN A 968 -4.99 -35.78 35.31
N ASN A 969 -4.90 -35.49 34.00
CA ASN A 969 -5.96 -35.81 33.04
C ASN A 969 -5.57 -36.99 32.14
N TYR A 970 -4.29 -37.14 31.80
CA TYR A 970 -3.79 -38.15 30.85
C TYR A 970 -2.45 -38.75 31.28
N THR A 971 -2.08 -39.91 30.72
CA THR A 971 -0.75 -40.50 30.92
C THR A 971 0.29 -39.83 30.01
N ASP A 972 1.56 -39.87 30.42
CA ASP A 972 2.69 -39.43 29.61
C ASP A 972 2.72 -40.04 28.20
N GLU A 973 2.31 -41.30 28.06
CA GLU A 973 2.21 -42.03 26.78
C GLU A 973 1.11 -41.41 25.90
N THR A 974 -0.09 -41.23 26.44
CA THR A 974 -1.23 -40.62 25.70
C THR A 974 -0.91 -39.20 25.23
N ILE A 975 -0.22 -38.41 26.05
CA ILE A 975 0.23 -37.05 25.70
C ILE A 975 1.30 -37.11 24.61
N GLY A 976 2.23 -38.06 24.71
CA GLY A 976 3.25 -38.32 23.70
C GLY A 976 2.65 -38.63 22.34
N ASP A 977 1.68 -39.56 22.29
CA ASP A 977 0.99 -39.94 21.06
C ASP A 977 0.27 -38.75 20.40
N ALA A 978 -0.34 -37.88 21.20
CA ALA A 978 -0.97 -36.65 20.71
C ALA A 978 0.05 -35.64 20.14
N LEU A 979 1.20 -35.46 20.80
CA LEU A 979 2.28 -34.59 20.32
C LEU A 979 2.92 -35.13 19.03
N ASP A 980 3.13 -36.45 18.94
CA ASP A 980 3.64 -37.11 17.74
C ASP A 980 2.64 -36.99 16.59
N PHE A 981 1.33 -37.11 16.89
CA PHE A 981 0.29 -36.87 15.90
C PHE A 981 0.29 -35.43 15.37
N LEU A 982 0.59 -34.43 16.21
CA LEU A 982 0.70 -33.01 15.82
C LEU A 982 2.04 -32.63 15.17
N THR A 983 3.04 -33.51 15.23
CA THR A 983 4.37 -33.27 14.67
C THR A 983 4.43 -33.65 13.20
N LEU A 984 4.94 -32.73 12.39
CA LEU A 984 5.10 -32.87 10.94
C LEU A 984 6.28 -33.78 10.63
N ASP A 985 6.06 -34.75 9.75
CA ASP A 985 7.13 -35.60 9.22
C ASP A 985 7.62 -35.03 7.89
N ASN A 986 8.79 -34.40 7.87
CA ASN A 986 9.30 -33.72 6.67
C ASN A 986 9.50 -34.68 5.49
N GLU A 987 9.79 -35.96 5.75
CA GLU A 987 10.04 -36.97 4.70
C GLU A 987 8.75 -37.38 3.96
N LYS A 988 7.59 -37.23 4.63
CA LYS A 988 6.27 -37.61 4.09
C LYS A 988 5.50 -36.45 3.45
N LEU A 989 6.09 -35.26 3.32
CA LEU A 989 5.40 -34.08 2.74
C LEU A 989 4.99 -34.29 1.27
N LYS A 990 5.77 -35.08 0.52
CA LYS A 990 5.51 -35.45 -0.88
C LYS A 990 4.78 -36.80 -1.02
N GLU A 991 4.23 -37.34 0.06
CA GLU A 991 3.56 -38.63 0.05
C GLU A 991 2.03 -38.49 -0.01
N ILE A 992 1.37 -39.32 -0.82
CA ILE A 992 -0.07 -39.54 -0.79
C ILE A 992 -0.32 -41.04 -0.75
N ASP A 993 -1.08 -41.52 0.23
CA ASP A 993 -1.45 -42.92 0.40
C ASP A 993 -0.26 -43.91 0.32
N GLY A 994 0.87 -43.62 0.99
CA GLY A 994 2.06 -44.48 0.94
C GLY A 994 2.95 -44.30 -0.28
N LYS A 995 2.59 -43.43 -1.23
CA LYS A 995 3.32 -43.21 -2.48
C LYS A 995 3.96 -41.83 -2.51
N SER A 996 5.27 -41.80 -2.70
CA SER A 996 6.03 -40.56 -2.87
C SER A 996 5.88 -40.01 -4.30
N TYR A 997 5.82 -38.69 -4.42
CA TYR A 997 5.73 -37.94 -5.68
C TYR A 997 6.92 -36.99 -5.81
N ASP A 998 7.29 -36.64 -7.04
CA ASP A 998 8.43 -35.74 -7.29
C ASP A 998 8.10 -34.27 -6.92
N TYR A 999 6.81 -33.92 -6.89
CA TYR A 999 6.29 -32.59 -6.58
C TYR A 999 5.58 -32.57 -5.22
N LEU A 1000 5.37 -31.37 -4.65
CA LEU A 1000 4.56 -31.19 -3.45
C LEU A 1000 3.06 -31.23 -3.81
N PRO A 1001 2.29 -32.25 -3.39
CA PRO A 1001 0.90 -32.40 -3.79
C PRO A 1001 -0.05 -31.55 -2.93
N PHE A 1002 0.19 -30.24 -2.89
CA PHE A 1002 -0.47 -29.31 -2.00
C PHE A 1002 -2.01 -29.28 -2.19
N GLY A 1003 -2.49 -29.37 -3.44
CA GLY A 1003 -3.92 -29.37 -3.77
C GLY A 1003 -4.69 -30.64 -3.39
N ASN A 1004 -3.99 -31.74 -3.05
CA ASN A 1004 -4.61 -33.03 -2.72
C ASN A 1004 -4.82 -33.18 -1.20
N THR A 1005 -5.70 -32.36 -0.64
CA THR A 1005 -5.88 -32.29 0.82
C THR A 1005 -6.68 -33.47 1.38
N LYS A 1006 -7.56 -34.11 0.60
CA LYS A 1006 -8.37 -35.26 1.09
C LYS A 1006 -7.55 -36.50 1.46
N ASN A 1007 -6.39 -36.68 0.83
CA ASN A 1007 -5.59 -37.89 0.93
C ASN A 1007 -4.23 -37.65 1.61
N ARG A 1008 -3.90 -36.38 1.90
CA ARG A 1008 -2.60 -36.00 2.45
C ARG A 1008 -2.71 -35.67 3.94
N LEU A 1009 -2.56 -36.68 4.79
CA LEU A 1009 -2.56 -36.51 6.25
C LEU A 1009 -1.35 -35.70 6.72
N ASN A 1010 -0.17 -35.93 6.14
CA ASN A 1010 1.07 -35.30 6.56
C ASN A 1010 1.26 -33.91 5.91
N ARG A 1011 0.69 -32.88 6.55
CA ARG A 1011 0.73 -31.48 6.10
C ARG A 1011 0.69 -30.51 7.26
N LEU A 1012 1.21 -29.30 7.06
CA LEU A 1012 1.39 -28.30 8.12
C LEU A 1012 0.06 -27.91 8.79
N GLU A 1013 -1.02 -27.84 8.01
CA GLU A 1013 -2.35 -27.49 8.53
C GLU A 1013 -2.89 -28.47 9.59
N LEU A 1014 -2.52 -29.75 9.51
CA LEU A 1014 -2.97 -30.79 10.46
C LEU A 1014 -1.89 -31.17 11.47
N LYS A 1015 -0.63 -30.94 11.10
CA LYS A 1015 0.57 -31.21 11.90
C LYS A 1015 1.41 -29.95 12.03
N PRO A 1016 0.98 -28.98 12.87
CA PRO A 1016 1.59 -27.67 12.95
C PRO A 1016 2.94 -27.62 13.69
N ILE A 1017 3.36 -28.69 14.38
CA ILE A 1017 4.65 -28.72 15.08
C ILE A 1017 5.72 -29.19 14.11
N ILE A 1018 6.78 -28.39 13.92
CA ILE A 1018 7.90 -28.75 13.06
C ILE A 1018 9.10 -29.08 13.94
N ASN A 1019 9.67 -30.28 13.76
CA ASN A 1019 10.94 -30.64 14.40
C ASN A 1019 12.11 -30.22 13.51
N ASP A 1020 12.94 -29.34 14.02
CA ASP A 1020 14.16 -28.87 13.37
C ASP A 1020 15.37 -29.09 14.29
N ASP A 1021 16.10 -30.19 14.07
CA ASP A 1021 17.27 -30.60 14.87
C ASP A 1021 17.03 -30.61 16.39
N GLY A 1022 15.89 -31.14 16.83
CA GLY A 1022 15.54 -31.24 18.26
C GLY A 1022 14.90 -29.98 18.83
N GLN A 1023 14.66 -28.95 18.02
CA GLN A 1023 13.84 -27.80 18.36
C GLN A 1023 12.45 -27.94 17.72
N PHE A 1024 11.40 -27.74 18.50
CA PHE A 1024 10.03 -27.62 18.00
C PHE A 1024 9.72 -26.17 17.68
N VAL A 1025 9.32 -25.93 16.42
CA VAL A 1025 8.87 -24.64 15.91
C VAL A 1025 7.37 -24.70 15.67
N TYR A 1026 6.61 -23.81 16.32
CA TYR A 1026 5.15 -23.75 16.16
C TYR A 1026 4.57 -22.37 16.51
N SER A 1027 3.30 -22.16 16.16
CA SER A 1027 2.54 -20.95 16.53
C SER A 1027 1.32 -21.29 17.39
N PRO A 1028 1.09 -20.61 18.54
CA PRO A 1028 -0.11 -20.77 19.36
C PRO A 1028 -1.39 -20.50 18.57
N ILE A 1029 -1.34 -19.54 17.64
CA ILE A 1029 -2.45 -19.19 16.74
C ILE A 1029 -2.85 -20.39 15.88
N CYS A 1030 -1.86 -21.07 15.28
CA CYS A 1030 -2.12 -22.25 14.45
C CYS A 1030 -2.68 -23.42 15.27
N MET A 1031 -2.27 -23.57 16.53
CA MET A 1031 -2.82 -24.60 17.44
C MET A 1031 -4.29 -24.33 17.77
N GLY A 1032 -4.62 -23.11 18.18
CA GLY A 1032 -6.00 -22.72 18.49
C GLY A 1032 -6.92 -22.84 17.29
N LEU A 1033 -6.46 -22.43 16.11
CA LEU A 1033 -7.24 -22.56 14.87
C LEU A 1033 -7.38 -24.01 14.41
N LEU A 1034 -6.39 -24.88 14.65
CA LEU A 1034 -6.53 -26.31 14.38
C LEU A 1034 -7.58 -26.96 15.30
N LYS A 1035 -7.59 -26.59 16.57
CA LYS A 1035 -8.63 -27.01 17.52
C LYS A 1035 -10.02 -26.59 17.02
N GLU A 1036 -10.20 -25.31 16.68
CA GLU A 1036 -11.46 -24.80 16.12
C GLU A 1036 -11.86 -25.54 14.84
N ARG A 1037 -10.89 -25.84 13.96
CA ARG A 1037 -11.13 -26.59 12.73
C ARG A 1037 -11.71 -27.97 13.02
N TRP A 1038 -11.17 -28.71 13.98
CA TRP A 1038 -11.67 -30.05 14.32
C TRP A 1038 -13.03 -29.99 15.01
N VAL A 1039 -13.22 -29.08 15.97
CA VAL A 1039 -14.49 -28.93 16.69
C VAL A 1039 -15.61 -28.51 15.74
N ARG A 1040 -15.40 -27.43 14.97
CA ARG A 1040 -16.36 -26.98 13.95
C ARG A 1040 -16.52 -28.00 12.83
N GLY A 1041 -15.44 -28.67 12.43
CA GLY A 1041 -15.46 -29.72 11.42
C GLY A 1041 -16.44 -30.83 11.79
N LEU A 1042 -16.31 -31.42 12.98
CA LEU A 1042 -17.25 -32.43 13.47
C LEU A 1042 -18.68 -31.87 13.56
N ALA A 1043 -18.84 -30.64 14.08
CA ALA A 1043 -20.14 -29.97 14.17
C ALA A 1043 -20.75 -29.62 12.80
N GLU A 1044 -19.95 -29.57 11.72
CA GLU A 1044 -20.36 -29.36 10.32
C GLU A 1044 -20.40 -30.69 9.54
N ARG A 1045 -20.20 -31.84 10.20
CA ARG A 1045 -20.08 -33.18 9.59
C ARG A 1045 -18.99 -33.23 8.50
N PHE A 1046 -17.88 -32.54 8.76
CA PHE A 1046 -16.74 -32.39 7.89
C PHE A 1046 -15.46 -32.92 8.54
N LEU A 1047 -14.63 -33.58 7.72
CA LEU A 1047 -13.40 -34.22 8.16
C LEU A 1047 -12.23 -33.81 7.25
N PRO A 1048 -11.17 -33.15 7.77
CA PRO A 1048 -9.96 -32.94 7.00
C PRO A 1048 -9.28 -34.29 6.70
N ALA A 1049 -8.61 -34.40 5.55
CA ALA A 1049 -7.96 -35.64 5.13
C ALA A 1049 -8.89 -36.87 5.22
N LYS A 1050 -10.15 -36.71 4.78
CA LYS A 1050 -11.24 -37.69 4.93
C LYS A 1050 -10.86 -39.15 4.64
N LEU A 1051 -9.99 -39.42 3.66
CA LEU A 1051 -9.60 -40.80 3.33
C LEU A 1051 -8.62 -41.43 4.34
N ALA A 1052 -7.94 -40.62 5.15
CA ALA A 1052 -7.04 -41.09 6.20
C ALA A 1052 -7.79 -41.59 7.46
N PHE A 1053 -9.10 -41.33 7.56
CA PHE A 1053 -9.91 -41.63 8.74
C PHE A 1053 -11.19 -42.41 8.36
N PRO A 1054 -11.06 -43.68 7.95
CA PRO A 1054 -12.17 -44.46 7.39
C PRO A 1054 -13.29 -44.72 8.40
N SER A 1055 -12.98 -45.03 9.66
CA SER A 1055 -14.00 -45.28 10.70
C SER A 1055 -14.75 -44.00 11.02
N LEU A 1056 -14.03 -42.89 11.20
CA LEU A 1056 -14.63 -41.59 11.48
C LEU A 1056 -15.46 -41.08 10.30
N ASN A 1057 -14.99 -41.26 9.06
CA ASN A 1057 -15.75 -40.86 7.88
C ASN A 1057 -17.11 -41.57 7.79
N LYS A 1058 -17.17 -42.86 8.14
CA LYS A 1058 -18.43 -43.63 8.16
C LYS A 1058 -19.43 -43.06 9.17
N VAL A 1059 -18.94 -42.60 10.33
CA VAL A 1059 -19.76 -41.90 11.32
C VAL A 1059 -20.28 -40.58 10.75
N MET A 1060 -19.41 -39.78 10.12
CA MET A 1060 -19.79 -38.49 9.50
C MET A 1060 -20.84 -38.65 8.40
N GLU A 1061 -20.71 -39.65 7.52
CA GLU A 1061 -21.70 -39.93 6.45
C GLU A 1061 -23.06 -40.32 7.02
N SER A 1062 -23.06 -41.14 8.08
CA SER A 1062 -24.30 -41.53 8.77
C SER A 1062 -24.98 -40.33 9.44
N TRP A 1063 -24.19 -39.44 10.04
CA TRP A 1063 -24.68 -38.23 10.68
C TRP A 1063 -25.25 -37.22 9.68
N LYS A 1064 -24.54 -37.02 8.56
CA LYS A 1064 -25.00 -36.21 7.43
C LYS A 1064 -26.33 -36.71 6.86
N HIS A 1065 -26.50 -38.02 6.67
CA HIS A 1065 -27.76 -38.56 6.14
C HIS A 1065 -28.96 -38.29 7.05
N LEU A 1066 -28.76 -38.22 8.36
CA LEU A 1066 -29.80 -37.83 9.31
C LEU A 1066 -30.24 -36.38 9.06
N TYR A 1067 -29.30 -35.46 8.88
CA TYR A 1067 -29.59 -34.04 8.71
C TYR A 1067 -30.11 -33.66 7.33
N GLU A 1068 -29.69 -34.35 6.26
CA GLU A 1068 -30.33 -34.21 4.94
C GLU A 1068 -31.84 -34.53 5.01
N LYS A 1069 -32.23 -35.53 5.82
CA LYS A 1069 -33.65 -35.85 6.07
C LYS A 1069 -34.36 -34.86 7.00
N ALA A 1070 -33.65 -34.29 7.96
CA ALA A 1070 -34.18 -33.21 8.79
C ALA A 1070 -34.47 -31.96 7.94
N LEU A 1071 -33.57 -31.61 7.01
CA LEU A 1071 -33.72 -30.47 6.10
C LEU A 1071 -34.99 -30.57 5.24
N GLU A 1072 -35.35 -31.76 4.74
CA GLU A 1072 -36.63 -32.00 4.04
C GLU A 1072 -37.85 -31.67 4.93
N SER A 1073 -37.76 -31.95 6.23
CA SER A 1073 -38.82 -31.61 7.20
C SER A 1073 -38.88 -30.11 7.45
N ASP A 1074 -37.73 -29.48 7.64
CA ASP A 1074 -37.64 -28.05 7.96
C ASP A 1074 -38.11 -27.18 6.79
N VAL A 1075 -37.80 -27.57 5.55
CA VAL A 1075 -38.36 -26.94 4.34
C VAL A 1075 -39.88 -27.00 4.33
N GLN A 1076 -40.48 -28.17 4.63
CA GLN A 1076 -41.93 -28.29 4.73
C GLN A 1076 -42.48 -27.33 5.81
N ASP A 1077 -41.82 -27.23 6.95
CA ASP A 1077 -42.26 -26.35 8.04
C ASP A 1077 -42.13 -24.86 7.69
N CYS A 1078 -41.12 -24.46 6.91
CA CYS A 1078 -41.01 -23.10 6.36
C CYS A 1078 -42.26 -22.72 5.55
N PHE A 1079 -42.72 -23.58 4.62
CA PHE A 1079 -43.93 -23.31 3.85
C PHE A 1079 -45.18 -23.20 4.73
N LEU A 1080 -45.33 -24.07 5.74
CA LEU A 1080 -46.49 -24.02 6.64
C LEU A 1080 -46.49 -22.77 7.52
N LYS A 1081 -45.31 -22.37 8.03
CA LYS A 1081 -45.14 -21.12 8.80
C LYS A 1081 -45.45 -19.91 7.94
N ALA A 1082 -45.08 -19.95 6.66
CA ALA A 1082 -45.45 -18.95 5.66
C ALA A 1082 -46.93 -19.02 5.21
N GLY A 1083 -47.80 -19.78 5.91
CA GLY A 1083 -49.24 -19.77 5.68
C GLY A 1083 -49.73 -20.67 4.53
N PHE A 1084 -48.88 -21.50 3.94
CA PHE A 1084 -49.32 -22.46 2.93
C PHE A 1084 -50.23 -23.51 3.57
N LEU A 1085 -51.32 -23.87 2.87
CA LEU A 1085 -52.23 -24.90 3.34
C LEU A 1085 -51.53 -26.26 3.35
N ARG A 1086 -51.65 -27.02 4.45
CA ARG A 1086 -51.04 -28.36 4.60
C ARG A 1086 -51.35 -29.31 3.42
N LYS A 1087 -52.55 -29.21 2.84
CA LYS A 1087 -52.96 -30.02 1.67
C LYS A 1087 -52.20 -29.67 0.37
N HIS A 1088 -51.51 -28.53 0.33
CA HIS A 1088 -50.74 -28.05 -0.81
C HIS A 1088 -49.22 -28.18 -0.61
N VAL A 1089 -48.76 -28.77 0.51
CA VAL A 1089 -47.34 -28.93 0.83
C VAL A 1089 -47.02 -30.40 0.97
N TYR A 1090 -46.15 -30.91 0.11
CA TYR A 1090 -45.71 -32.30 0.07
C TYR A 1090 -44.23 -32.42 0.39
N ARG A 1091 -43.88 -33.51 1.10
CA ARG A 1091 -42.52 -33.93 1.41
C ARG A 1091 -42.30 -35.33 0.84
N GLY A 1092 -41.25 -35.52 0.04
CA GLY A 1092 -40.92 -36.82 -0.57
C GLY A 1092 -42.03 -37.39 -1.45
N VAL A 1093 -42.58 -36.59 -2.38
CA VAL A 1093 -43.70 -37.01 -3.23
C VAL A 1093 -43.22 -37.67 -4.52
N ASP A 1094 -43.72 -38.87 -4.79
CA ASP A 1094 -43.50 -39.60 -6.04
C ASP A 1094 -44.72 -39.45 -6.94
N LEU A 1095 -44.57 -38.71 -8.04
CA LEU A 1095 -45.67 -38.37 -8.94
C LEU A 1095 -46.30 -39.61 -9.60
N CYS A 1096 -45.54 -40.69 -9.84
CA CYS A 1096 -46.11 -41.91 -10.45
C CYS A 1096 -47.13 -42.62 -9.53
N LYS A 1097 -47.18 -42.26 -8.24
CA LYS A 1097 -48.18 -42.74 -7.28
C LYS A 1097 -49.42 -41.84 -7.19
N LYS A 1098 -49.44 -40.73 -7.94
CA LYS A 1098 -50.50 -39.71 -7.93
C LYS A 1098 -51.25 -39.61 -9.26
N GLY A 1099 -50.59 -39.94 -10.37
CA GLY A 1099 -51.15 -39.94 -11.71
C GLY A 1099 -50.35 -40.84 -12.67
N ASP A 1100 -50.67 -40.79 -13.97
CA ASP A 1100 -49.94 -41.51 -15.02
C ASP A 1100 -48.65 -40.76 -15.39
N HIS A 1101 -47.72 -40.70 -14.45
CA HIS A 1101 -46.45 -39.99 -14.58
C HIS A 1101 -45.26 -40.95 -14.64
N PRO A 1102 -44.16 -40.61 -15.36
CA PRO A 1102 -43.05 -41.54 -15.55
C PRO A 1102 -42.32 -41.90 -14.25
N GLN A 1103 -42.16 -43.21 -14.00
CA GLN A 1103 -41.46 -43.73 -12.81
C GLN A 1103 -39.98 -43.29 -12.73
N TYR A 1104 -39.33 -43.01 -13.87
CA TYR A 1104 -37.92 -42.63 -13.90
C TYR A 1104 -37.63 -41.25 -13.29
N LEU A 1105 -38.66 -40.43 -13.04
CA LEU A 1105 -38.52 -39.12 -12.39
C LEU A 1105 -38.08 -39.25 -10.92
N GLY A 1106 -38.54 -40.30 -10.23
CA GLY A 1106 -38.35 -40.47 -8.80
C GLY A 1106 -39.15 -39.48 -7.95
N ASP A 1107 -38.74 -39.33 -6.69
CA ASP A 1107 -39.39 -38.47 -5.69
C ASP A 1107 -38.93 -37.01 -5.75
N TYR A 1108 -39.83 -36.10 -5.39
CA TYR A 1108 -39.55 -34.68 -5.15
C TYR A 1108 -39.42 -34.47 -3.64
N ASP A 1109 -38.26 -33.96 -3.20
CA ASP A 1109 -37.96 -33.73 -1.78
C ASP A 1109 -38.99 -32.78 -1.14
N GLY A 1110 -39.29 -31.66 -1.82
CA GLY A 1110 -40.36 -30.74 -1.46
C GLY A 1110 -41.15 -30.23 -2.67
N LEU A 1111 -42.48 -30.18 -2.53
CA LEU A 1111 -43.37 -29.58 -3.52
C LEU A 1111 -44.47 -28.79 -2.83
N ALA A 1112 -44.60 -27.49 -3.12
CA ALA A 1112 -45.60 -26.63 -2.50
C ALA A 1112 -46.35 -25.77 -3.52
N TYR A 1113 -47.64 -25.50 -3.28
CA TYR A 1113 -48.45 -24.63 -4.14
C TYR A 1113 -48.99 -23.42 -3.37
N ALA A 1114 -48.70 -22.22 -3.91
CA ALA A 1114 -49.21 -20.94 -3.47
C ALA A 1114 -50.41 -20.53 -4.34
N PRO A 1115 -51.66 -20.56 -3.83
CA PRO A 1115 -52.82 -20.19 -4.62
C PRO A 1115 -52.85 -18.70 -5.00
N VAL A 1116 -52.35 -17.83 -4.13
CA VAL A 1116 -52.39 -16.37 -4.32
C VAL A 1116 -51.54 -15.94 -5.52
N THR A 1117 -50.33 -16.49 -5.64
CA THR A 1117 -49.38 -16.18 -6.72
C THR A 1117 -49.44 -17.17 -7.88
N GLU A 1118 -50.32 -18.17 -7.80
CA GLU A 1118 -50.40 -19.34 -8.69
C GLU A 1118 -49.03 -20.00 -8.96
N THR A 1119 -48.19 -20.07 -7.92
CA THR A 1119 -46.81 -20.54 -8.04
C THR A 1119 -46.64 -21.91 -7.41
N VAL A 1120 -46.04 -22.84 -8.16
CA VAL A 1120 -45.59 -24.16 -7.70
C VAL A 1120 -44.10 -24.07 -7.38
N TRP A 1121 -43.77 -24.33 -6.13
CA TRP A 1121 -42.42 -24.38 -5.60
C TRP A 1121 -41.91 -25.82 -5.65
N VAL A 1122 -40.76 -26.02 -6.28
CA VAL A 1122 -40.13 -27.32 -6.50
C VAL A 1122 -38.79 -27.30 -5.78
N ILE A 1123 -38.66 -28.07 -4.70
CA ILE A 1123 -37.49 -28.03 -3.83
C ILE A 1123 -36.74 -29.36 -3.90
N GLU A 1124 -35.43 -29.29 -4.09
CA GLU A 1124 -34.49 -30.37 -3.80
C GLU A 1124 -33.70 -29.99 -2.54
N CYS A 1125 -33.51 -30.94 -1.62
CA CYS A 1125 -32.78 -30.71 -0.38
C CYS A 1125 -31.46 -31.49 -0.42
N LYS A 1126 -30.31 -30.82 -0.24
CA LYS A 1126 -29.01 -31.49 -0.24
C LYS A 1126 -28.06 -30.93 0.81
N GLU A 1127 -27.40 -31.84 1.53
CA GLU A 1127 -26.30 -31.46 2.41
C GLU A 1127 -24.96 -31.69 1.68
N PHE A 1128 -24.15 -30.65 1.55
CA PHE A 1128 -22.84 -30.69 0.90
C PHE A 1128 -21.70 -30.72 1.93
N GLU A 1129 -20.68 -31.53 1.61
CA GLU A 1129 -19.42 -31.54 2.36
C GLU A 1129 -18.67 -30.21 2.14
N LYS A 1130 -17.74 -29.89 3.04
CA LYS A 1130 -16.87 -28.71 2.86
C LYS A 1130 -15.84 -29.01 1.77
N ILE A 1131 -15.45 -27.97 1.05
CA ILE A 1131 -14.44 -28.01 0.00
C ILE A 1131 -13.15 -27.43 0.58
N GLU A 1132 -12.03 -28.14 0.41
CA GLU A 1132 -10.70 -27.72 0.93
C GLU A 1132 -9.77 -27.16 -0.15
N SER A 1133 -9.96 -27.54 -1.42
CA SER A 1133 -9.12 -27.10 -2.55
C SER A 1133 -9.91 -26.79 -3.82
N ALA A 1134 -9.28 -26.07 -4.75
CA ALA A 1134 -9.80 -25.82 -6.09
C ALA A 1134 -10.12 -27.11 -6.84
N PHE A 1135 -9.23 -28.10 -6.75
CA PHE A 1135 -9.44 -29.42 -7.34
C PHE A 1135 -10.65 -30.14 -6.72
N ASP A 1136 -10.78 -30.08 -5.39
CA ASP A 1136 -11.94 -30.66 -4.69
C ASP A 1136 -13.26 -29.99 -5.10
N TYR A 1137 -13.24 -28.66 -5.29
CA TYR A 1137 -14.39 -27.91 -5.79
C TYR A 1137 -14.81 -28.43 -7.14
N MET A 1138 -13.87 -28.56 -8.08
CA MET A 1138 -14.19 -28.97 -9.44
C MET A 1138 -14.57 -30.44 -9.56
N GLN A 1139 -14.00 -31.33 -8.75
CA GLN A 1139 -14.49 -32.70 -8.62
C GLN A 1139 -15.94 -32.75 -8.13
N LEU A 1140 -16.28 -31.90 -7.16
CA LEU A 1140 -17.65 -31.79 -6.66
C LEU A 1140 -18.57 -31.28 -7.78
N GLN A 1141 -18.18 -30.22 -8.48
CA GLN A 1141 -18.92 -29.68 -9.63
C GLN A 1141 -19.16 -30.76 -10.69
N GLN A 1142 -18.13 -31.52 -11.07
CA GLN A 1142 -18.25 -32.60 -12.03
C GLN A 1142 -19.20 -33.72 -11.55
N ARG A 1143 -19.16 -34.07 -10.26
CA ARG A 1143 -20.03 -35.09 -9.66
C ARG A 1143 -21.51 -34.70 -9.69
N TRP A 1144 -21.82 -33.41 -9.55
CA TRP A 1144 -23.20 -32.93 -9.44
C TRP A 1144 -23.76 -32.38 -10.76
N PHE A 1145 -22.94 -31.67 -11.54
CA PHE A 1145 -23.34 -30.95 -12.76
C PHE A 1145 -22.71 -31.47 -14.06
N GLY A 1146 -21.71 -32.35 -13.98
CA GLY A 1146 -21.08 -32.93 -15.17
C GLY A 1146 -22.06 -33.74 -16.03
N LYS A 1147 -21.58 -34.32 -17.14
CA LYS A 1147 -22.42 -35.06 -18.11
C LYS A 1147 -23.26 -36.20 -17.51
N GLU A 1148 -22.80 -36.80 -16.42
CA GLU A 1148 -23.52 -37.83 -15.65
C GLU A 1148 -23.87 -37.36 -14.22
N GLY A 1149 -23.95 -36.04 -14.03
CA GLY A 1149 -24.13 -35.39 -12.74
C GLY A 1149 -25.43 -35.77 -12.05
N LYS A 1150 -25.38 -35.87 -10.71
CA LYS A 1150 -26.55 -36.25 -9.90
C LYS A 1150 -27.72 -35.25 -10.00
N LEU A 1151 -27.44 -33.96 -10.17
CA LEU A 1151 -28.49 -32.92 -10.27
C LEU A 1151 -29.19 -32.90 -11.64
N LEU A 1152 -28.70 -33.64 -12.64
CA LEU A 1152 -29.44 -33.84 -13.91
C LEU A 1152 -30.79 -34.54 -13.69
N LYS A 1153 -30.94 -35.31 -12.60
CA LYS A 1153 -32.25 -35.86 -12.19
C LYS A 1153 -33.21 -34.73 -11.79
N TYR A 1154 -32.74 -33.78 -11.01
CA TYR A 1154 -33.53 -32.63 -10.58
C TYR A 1154 -33.88 -31.70 -11.75
N GLU A 1155 -32.94 -31.44 -12.65
CA GLU A 1155 -33.20 -30.72 -13.90
C GLU A 1155 -34.32 -31.37 -14.74
N ARG A 1156 -34.28 -32.70 -14.88
CA ARG A 1156 -35.35 -33.45 -15.59
C ARG A 1156 -36.71 -33.31 -14.90
N ARG A 1157 -36.74 -33.33 -13.56
CA ARG A 1157 -37.97 -33.13 -12.77
C ARG A 1157 -38.55 -31.73 -12.97
N ILE A 1158 -37.71 -30.70 -13.01
CA ILE A 1158 -38.12 -29.31 -13.29
C ILE A 1158 -38.66 -29.19 -14.71
N LYS A 1159 -37.93 -29.70 -15.70
CA LYS A 1159 -38.34 -29.65 -17.12
C LYS A 1159 -39.66 -30.39 -17.36
N TYR A 1160 -39.83 -31.57 -16.76
CA TYR A 1160 -41.08 -32.30 -16.84
C TYR A 1160 -42.25 -31.49 -16.25
N LEU A 1161 -42.06 -30.85 -15.09
CA LEU A 1161 -43.07 -29.96 -14.51
C LEU A 1161 -43.37 -28.77 -15.42
N GLN A 1162 -42.36 -28.16 -16.07
CA GLN A 1162 -42.57 -27.06 -17.02
C GLN A 1162 -43.44 -27.48 -18.22
N GLU A 1163 -43.29 -28.72 -18.69
CA GLU A 1163 -44.03 -29.27 -19.82
C GLU A 1163 -45.43 -29.78 -19.44
N HIS A 1164 -45.62 -30.29 -18.21
CA HIS A 1164 -46.83 -31.01 -17.75
C HIS A 1164 -47.51 -30.39 -16.51
N LEU A 1165 -47.26 -29.12 -16.21
CA LEU A 1165 -47.67 -28.49 -14.93
C LEU A 1165 -49.16 -28.59 -14.60
N VAL A 1166 -50.02 -28.42 -15.62
CA VAL A 1166 -51.48 -28.41 -15.45
C VAL A 1166 -52.00 -29.81 -15.09
N GLU A 1167 -51.47 -30.84 -15.73
CA GLU A 1167 -51.82 -32.24 -15.44
C GLU A 1167 -51.38 -32.61 -14.03
N VAL A 1168 -50.13 -32.30 -13.66
CA VAL A 1168 -49.60 -32.56 -12.32
C VAL A 1168 -50.37 -31.78 -11.25
N ALA A 1169 -50.75 -30.53 -11.51
CA ALA A 1169 -51.55 -29.73 -10.59
C ALA A 1169 -52.93 -30.34 -10.35
N ALA A 1170 -53.57 -30.89 -11.40
CA ALA A 1170 -54.86 -31.58 -11.27
C ALA A 1170 -54.73 -32.87 -10.43
N ASP A 1171 -53.72 -33.69 -10.69
CA ASP A 1171 -53.48 -34.96 -9.98
C ASP A 1171 -53.09 -34.75 -8.51
N LEU A 1172 -52.50 -33.59 -8.18
CA LEU A 1172 -52.21 -33.17 -6.81
C LEU A 1172 -53.37 -32.41 -6.15
N GLY A 1173 -54.44 -32.08 -6.88
CA GLY A 1173 -55.61 -31.37 -6.35
C GLY A 1173 -55.38 -29.88 -6.08
N PHE A 1174 -54.53 -29.22 -6.87
CA PHE A 1174 -54.31 -27.78 -6.82
C PHE A 1174 -55.42 -27.03 -7.57
N ASN A 1175 -56.24 -26.28 -6.83
CA ASN A 1175 -57.32 -25.49 -7.41
C ASN A 1175 -56.78 -24.15 -7.96
N HIS A 1176 -56.31 -24.14 -9.20
CA HIS A 1176 -55.82 -22.95 -9.89
C HIS A 1176 -56.86 -22.38 -10.88
N THR A 1177 -56.76 -21.08 -11.18
CA THR A 1177 -57.71 -20.36 -12.07
C THR A 1177 -57.05 -19.66 -13.25
N GLY A 1178 -55.75 -19.43 -13.20
CA GLY A 1178 -54.93 -18.80 -14.23
C GLY A 1178 -53.66 -19.62 -14.55
N LYS A 1179 -52.62 -18.92 -15.03
CA LYS A 1179 -51.40 -19.54 -15.55
C LYS A 1179 -50.43 -19.84 -14.40
N LEU A 1180 -50.29 -21.13 -14.10
CA LEU A 1180 -49.34 -21.65 -13.13
C LEU A 1180 -47.89 -21.27 -13.48
N ARG A 1181 -47.11 -20.91 -12.46
CA ARG A 1181 -45.67 -20.61 -12.55
C ARG A 1181 -44.87 -21.63 -11.75
N ILE A 1182 -43.61 -21.82 -12.12
CA ILE A 1182 -42.69 -22.70 -11.38
C ILE A 1182 -41.56 -21.85 -10.80
N ARG A 1183 -41.22 -22.13 -9.54
CA ARG A 1183 -39.96 -21.73 -8.94
C ARG A 1183 -39.21 -22.95 -8.43
N ALA A 1184 -37.98 -23.13 -8.89
CA ALA A 1184 -37.15 -24.26 -8.56
C ALA A 1184 -35.93 -23.81 -7.75
N TYR A 1185 -35.76 -24.42 -6.57
CA TYR A 1185 -34.66 -24.12 -5.67
C TYR A 1185 -34.00 -25.40 -5.15
N LEU A 1186 -32.66 -25.40 -5.15
CA LEU A 1186 -31.88 -26.33 -4.37
C LEU A 1186 -31.63 -25.69 -3.01
N VAL A 1187 -32.25 -26.26 -1.97
CA VAL A 1187 -32.02 -25.83 -0.59
C VAL A 1187 -30.87 -26.65 -0.01
N SER A 1188 -29.82 -25.98 0.42
CA SER A 1188 -28.63 -26.63 0.95
C SER A 1188 -28.02 -25.93 2.16
N ASN A 1189 -27.19 -26.67 2.89
CA ASN A 1189 -26.39 -26.13 4.00
C ASN A 1189 -25.29 -25.15 3.54
N LYS A 1190 -24.99 -25.11 2.23
CA LYS A 1190 -23.91 -24.30 1.64
C LYS A 1190 -24.33 -23.75 0.29
N LEU A 1191 -23.88 -22.54 -0.01
CA LEU A 1191 -24.10 -21.88 -1.29
C LEU A 1191 -22.96 -22.19 -2.26
N PHE A 1192 -23.27 -22.39 -3.54
CA PHE A 1192 -22.30 -22.57 -4.63
C PHE A 1192 -22.96 -22.21 -5.97
N MET A 1193 -22.14 -21.99 -6.99
CA MET A 1193 -22.60 -21.76 -8.36
C MET A 1193 -22.25 -22.96 -9.25
N ASN A 1194 -22.96 -23.10 -10.37
CA ASN A 1194 -22.63 -24.09 -11.41
C ASN A 1194 -21.61 -23.47 -12.36
N VAL A 1195 -20.34 -23.84 -12.21
CA VAL A 1195 -19.25 -23.29 -13.06
C VAL A 1195 -19.04 -24.07 -14.37
N LEU A 1196 -19.72 -25.21 -14.52
CA LEU A 1196 -19.64 -26.08 -15.71
C LEU A 1196 -20.76 -25.78 -16.72
N GLY A 1197 -21.80 -25.04 -16.32
CA GLY A 1197 -22.97 -24.76 -17.16
C GLY A 1197 -24.00 -23.87 -16.49
N GLN A 1198 -25.21 -23.82 -17.05
CA GLN A 1198 -26.35 -23.10 -16.44
C GLN A 1198 -27.32 -24.09 -15.80
N SER A 1199 -27.87 -23.71 -14.65
CA SER A 1199 -28.88 -24.49 -13.94
C SER A 1199 -30.26 -23.85 -14.09
N ASN A 1200 -31.31 -24.66 -14.20
CA ASN A 1200 -32.70 -24.18 -14.22
C ASN A 1200 -33.29 -23.91 -12.82
N PHE A 1201 -32.43 -23.82 -11.81
CA PHE A 1201 -32.78 -23.62 -10.40
C PHE A 1201 -31.72 -22.75 -9.73
N GLN A 1202 -32.09 -22.12 -8.61
CA GLN A 1202 -31.16 -21.34 -7.78
C GLN A 1202 -30.75 -22.13 -6.53
N VAL A 1203 -29.51 -21.96 -6.09
CA VAL A 1203 -29.01 -22.52 -4.83
C VAL A 1203 -29.23 -21.50 -3.73
N ILE A 1204 -29.99 -21.90 -2.70
CA ILE A 1204 -30.31 -21.08 -1.54
C ILE A 1204 -30.13 -21.89 -0.26
N THR A 1205 -30.03 -21.21 0.87
CA THR A 1205 -30.10 -21.85 2.18
C THR A 1205 -31.54 -21.95 2.70
N LEU A 1206 -31.71 -22.57 3.87
CA LEU A 1206 -33.01 -22.61 4.54
C LEU A 1206 -33.45 -21.22 5.03
N SER A 1207 -32.52 -20.39 5.50
CA SER A 1207 -32.79 -19.02 5.98
C SER A 1207 -33.21 -18.10 4.82
N GLU A 1208 -32.55 -18.21 3.68
CA GLU A 1208 -32.91 -17.50 2.44
C GLU A 1208 -34.29 -17.96 1.93
N LEU A 1209 -34.61 -19.25 2.00
CA LEU A 1209 -35.96 -19.74 1.68
C LEU A 1209 -37.01 -19.09 2.59
N GLY A 1210 -36.77 -19.03 3.90
CA GLY A 1210 -37.66 -18.35 4.85
C GLY A 1210 -37.91 -16.90 4.47
N SER A 1211 -36.84 -16.14 4.20
CA SER A 1211 -36.91 -14.74 3.81
C SER A 1211 -37.67 -14.53 2.49
N LEU A 1212 -37.48 -15.42 1.51
CA LEU A 1212 -38.21 -15.37 0.23
C LEU A 1212 -39.72 -15.58 0.43
N LEU A 1213 -40.11 -16.48 1.34
CA LEU A 1213 -41.50 -16.77 1.63
C LEU A 1213 -42.18 -15.66 2.44
N GLU A 1214 -41.46 -14.97 3.33
CA GLU A 1214 -41.96 -13.82 4.06
C GLU A 1214 -42.24 -12.63 3.13
N ASN A 1215 -41.31 -12.34 2.22
CA ASN A 1215 -41.45 -11.26 1.23
C ASN A 1215 -42.62 -11.50 0.24
N GLU A 1216 -42.94 -12.76 -0.08
CA GLU A 1216 -44.11 -13.07 -0.93
C GLU A 1216 -45.46 -12.83 -0.24
N ASN A 1217 -45.52 -12.96 1.09
CA ASN A 1217 -46.75 -12.75 1.85
C ASN A 1217 -46.96 -11.29 2.28
N GLY A 1218 -45.91 -10.46 2.19
CA GLY A 1218 -45.96 -9.02 2.48
C GLY A 1218 -46.38 -8.12 1.31
N ALA A 1219 -46.70 -8.69 0.15
CA ALA A 1219 -47.07 -7.98 -1.08
C ALA A 1219 -48.58 -8.02 -1.39
#